data_AF-A0A939XPD4-F1
#
_entry.id   AF-A0A939XPD4-F1
#
_cell.length_a   1.000
_cell.length_b   1.000
_cell.length_c   1.000
_cell.angle_alpha   90.00
_cell.angle_beta   90.00
_cell.angle_gamma   90.00
#
_symmetry.space_group_name_H-M   'P 1'
#
loop_
_entity.id
_entity.type
_entity.pdbx_description
1 polymer ?
#
loop_
_entity_poly.entity_id
_entity_poly.type
_entity_poly.pdbx_seq_one_letter_code
_entity_poly.pdbx_strand_id
1 'polypeptide(L)'
;NKPSAFQIKPIETVISLKAETHNFPTTVEPFNGAATGSGGEIRDRMAGGKGSFPIAGTAVYMTSYPRFDDDQRKWEKGIEERKWLYQTPVEILIKASNGASDFGNKFGQPLINGSLLTFEHKEGAQTYGFDKVIMQAGGVGYARRQDSIKGTPTPDLPIVILGGDNYRIGMGGGAVSSVATGQYKNDIELNAVQRSNPEMQKRVYNAIRGISEMDTNPIVSVHDHGAGGHLNCLSELVEDTGGLIEIDKLPVGDPTLSSKEIIGNESQERMGLVIDPSKVELLQRIADRERAPMYVVGHTTDDMVFKFVNPDKTTPINLKLEDFFGKPPKTIMRDETVAHRYAPLKYSSRRFVEYLSDVLKLEGVACKDWLTNKVDRSVTGKIARQQNVGALQLPLADLGAVTIDYTGTRGMATALGHAPAIALIDAAAGSRMAIAEALTNIVWAPLENGINSISLSANWMWPCKNKGEDARLYSAVEAASKFAIALGINIPTGKDSLSMTQKYPDGKQVMSPGTVIITASGEVDDVKKIVTPNIKDVPNSSIIHIDMSNSSPALGGSSFAQVVGNLGSQCPDIASAKSFQKTFNAIQSLVKEGLILAGHDISAGGIIVTLLEMCFANEKGGIDFRIKDDDTCRALFNENAGVVIQVADDNLAAVEQILKKADADFAVIGRPVPERAIVVRHEFNTTKIDIDLCRDQWMHTSYLLDRIQTAQPCADARYANYKKQPLDFKFPADFSGKLSQYGIDPKRRTKTGIKAAIIREKGINGDREMAYTMYLAGFDVKDVHMTDLASGRETLEDVNFIVYCGGFSNSDVLGSAKGWAGAFKYNEKTRKALENFYKRPDTLSLGVCNGCQLMNELELIHPGRPNHPKLLHNDSHKFESSFVNVDICENNSVMLKTLAGSRLGVWVAHGEGKFNLPDPEDTYNIPMKYSYDEYPGNPNGSCYNAAAIVSDDGRHLSMMPHPERAIFSWQCAYYPDGRKDDETTPWLEAFVNARKWVEEKVKNK
;
A
#
# COMPACT_ATOMS: atom_id res chain seq x y z
N ASN A 1 -9.32 -20.29 27.32
CA ASN A 1 -10.22 -19.15 27.63
C ASN A 1 -9.55 -18.06 28.48
N LYS A 2 -8.24 -17.85 28.41
CA LYS A 2 -7.58 -16.66 28.99
C LYS A 2 -6.68 -16.05 27.92
N PRO A 3 -6.40 -14.75 27.98
CA PRO A 3 -5.30 -14.14 27.24
C PRO A 3 -4.05 -15.00 27.32
N SER A 4 -3.37 -15.15 26.18
CA SER A 4 -2.16 -15.96 26.08
C SER A 4 -0.99 -15.10 25.63
N ALA A 5 0.21 -15.58 25.93
CA ALA A 5 1.42 -14.90 25.51
C ALA A 5 1.69 -15.15 24.02
N PHE A 6 2.21 -14.14 23.32
CA PHE A 6 2.75 -14.32 21.96
C PHE A 6 3.87 -15.36 21.95
N GLN A 7 3.98 -16.11 20.86
CA GLN A 7 4.99 -17.14 20.66
C GLN A 7 5.62 -17.00 19.28
N ILE A 8 6.90 -17.36 19.17
CA ILE A 8 7.60 -17.47 17.90
C ILE A 8 7.55 -18.93 17.46
N LYS A 9 7.04 -19.17 16.25
CA LYS A 9 7.02 -20.48 15.61
C LYS A 9 7.64 -20.39 14.21
N PRO A 10 8.53 -21.32 13.83
CA PRO A 10 8.93 -21.47 12.45
C PRO A 10 7.74 -22.00 11.64
N ILE A 11 7.49 -21.41 10.48
CA ILE A 11 6.45 -21.85 9.54
C ILE A 11 7.01 -21.80 8.11
N GLU A 12 6.59 -22.74 7.27
CA GLU A 12 6.77 -22.63 5.82
C GLU A 12 5.64 -21.78 5.24
N THR A 13 5.98 -20.81 4.40
CA THR A 13 5.03 -19.88 3.79
C THR A 13 5.08 -19.95 2.28
N VAL A 14 3.97 -19.62 1.64
CA VAL A 14 3.89 -19.37 0.19
C VAL A 14 3.42 -17.94 0.00
N ILE A 15 4.08 -17.20 -0.89
CA ILE A 15 3.76 -15.82 -1.22
C ILE A 15 2.43 -15.76 -1.99
N SER A 16 1.61 -14.75 -1.72
CA SER A 16 0.36 -14.50 -2.43
C SER A 16 0.37 -13.11 -3.08
N LEU A 17 -0.15 -13.03 -4.30
CA LEU A 17 -0.36 -11.80 -5.09
C LEU A 17 -1.80 -11.78 -5.61
N LYS A 18 -2.49 -10.65 -5.48
CA LYS A 18 -3.79 -10.41 -6.10
C LYS A 18 -3.89 -8.95 -6.52
N ALA A 19 -4.61 -8.70 -7.60
CA ALA A 19 -5.05 -7.36 -7.99
C ALA A 19 -6.46 -7.44 -8.58
N GLU A 20 -7.22 -6.37 -8.37
CA GLU A 20 -8.64 -6.22 -8.68
C GLU A 20 -8.89 -4.81 -9.22
N THR A 21 -9.93 -4.64 -10.02
CA THR A 21 -10.33 -3.32 -10.54
C THR A 21 -11.76 -2.96 -10.14
N HIS A 22 -11.99 -1.68 -9.87
CA HIS A 22 -13.30 -1.15 -9.47
C HIS A 22 -13.71 0.08 -10.30
N ASN A 23 -13.58 -0.06 -11.62
CA ASN A 23 -13.64 1.01 -12.61
C ASN A 23 -15.00 1.75 -12.65
N PHE A 24 -16.09 1.01 -12.87
CA PHE A 24 -17.43 1.61 -12.98
C PHE A 24 -17.88 2.27 -11.66
N PRO A 25 -17.85 1.58 -10.50
CA PRO A 25 -18.25 2.20 -9.23
C PRO A 25 -17.44 3.47 -8.94
N THR A 26 -16.13 3.45 -9.22
CA THR A 26 -15.26 4.62 -8.99
C THR A 26 -15.57 5.78 -9.95
N THR A 27 -16.05 5.50 -11.16
CA THR A 27 -16.49 6.54 -12.11
C THR A 27 -17.73 7.27 -11.60
N VAL A 28 -18.63 6.57 -10.91
CA VAL A 28 -19.91 7.12 -10.42
C VAL A 28 -19.76 7.75 -9.03
N GLU A 29 -19.20 7.00 -8.07
CA GLU A 29 -18.97 7.43 -6.69
C GLU A 29 -17.54 7.01 -6.29
N PRO A 30 -16.55 7.90 -6.43
CA PRO A 30 -15.15 7.49 -6.38
C PRO A 30 -14.67 7.03 -5.01
N PHE A 31 -15.20 7.60 -3.91
CA PHE A 31 -14.70 7.28 -2.58
C PHE A 31 -15.02 5.84 -2.20
N ASN A 32 -16.30 5.46 -2.18
CA ASN A 32 -16.67 4.09 -1.85
C ASN A 32 -16.27 3.13 -2.96
N GLY A 33 -16.31 3.55 -4.23
CA GLY A 33 -15.81 2.74 -5.34
C GLY A 33 -14.38 2.25 -5.10
N ALA A 34 -13.46 3.14 -4.73
CA ALA A 34 -12.08 2.79 -4.44
C ALA A 34 -11.88 2.09 -3.09
N ALA A 35 -12.63 2.50 -2.06
CA ALA A 35 -12.58 1.87 -0.74
C ALA A 35 -12.99 0.40 -0.80
N THR A 36 -14.11 0.08 -1.46
CA THR A 36 -14.57 -1.30 -1.61
C THR A 36 -13.75 -2.10 -2.62
N GLY A 37 -13.11 -1.44 -3.60
CA GLY A 37 -12.09 -2.08 -4.44
C GLY A 37 -10.93 -2.60 -3.59
N SER A 38 -10.43 -1.79 -2.67
CA SER A 38 -9.40 -2.18 -1.69
C SER A 38 -9.91 -3.27 -0.74
N GLY A 39 -11.14 -3.12 -0.24
CA GLY A 39 -11.77 -4.10 0.63
C GLY A 39 -11.97 -5.46 -0.02
N GLY A 40 -12.48 -5.51 -1.25
CA GLY A 40 -12.66 -6.75 -2.03
C GLY A 40 -11.34 -7.48 -2.24
N GLU A 41 -10.31 -6.76 -2.69
CA GLU A 41 -8.98 -7.34 -2.91
C GLU A 41 -8.36 -7.90 -1.63
N ILE A 42 -8.53 -7.23 -0.49
CA ILE A 42 -8.09 -7.76 0.81
C ILE A 42 -8.85 -9.06 1.16
N ARG A 43 -10.15 -9.15 0.88
CA ARG A 43 -10.94 -10.37 1.15
C ARG A 43 -10.53 -11.53 0.26
N ASP A 44 -10.26 -11.27 -1.02
CA ASP A 44 -9.72 -12.29 -1.93
C ASP A 44 -8.43 -12.89 -1.40
N ARG A 45 -7.52 -12.04 -0.92
CA ARG A 45 -6.28 -12.53 -0.29
C ARG A 45 -6.56 -13.32 0.96
N MET A 46 -7.51 -12.90 1.80
CA MET A 46 -7.92 -13.67 2.97
C MET A 46 -8.50 -15.05 2.59
N ALA A 47 -9.16 -15.14 1.44
CA ALA A 47 -9.75 -16.36 0.88
C ALA A 47 -8.75 -17.27 0.13
N GLY A 48 -7.48 -16.87 0.02
CA GLY A 48 -6.42 -17.70 -0.57
C GLY A 48 -6.20 -18.98 0.24
N GLY A 49 -6.39 -20.15 -0.39
CA GLY A 49 -6.29 -21.44 0.27
C GLY A 49 -7.32 -21.62 1.38
N LYS A 50 -6.89 -22.07 2.57
CA LYS A 50 -7.71 -22.20 3.79
C LYS A 50 -7.58 -21.00 4.73
N GLY A 51 -6.99 -19.91 4.24
CA GLY A 51 -6.68 -18.72 5.01
C GLY A 51 -5.29 -18.20 4.68
N SER A 52 -5.22 -16.96 4.20
CA SER A 52 -3.98 -16.26 3.87
C SER A 52 -3.98 -14.84 4.48
N PHE A 53 -2.79 -14.28 4.65
CA PHE A 53 -2.55 -13.07 5.43
C PHE A 53 -2.08 -11.93 4.53
N PRO A 54 -2.93 -10.91 4.29
CA PRO A 54 -2.51 -9.71 3.58
C PRO A 54 -1.47 -8.94 4.42
N ILE A 55 -0.39 -8.48 3.77
CA ILE A 55 0.63 -7.64 4.42
C ILE A 55 0.51 -6.20 3.93
N ALA A 56 0.70 -5.96 2.63
CA ALA A 56 0.73 -4.62 2.04
C ALA A 56 -0.09 -4.56 0.76
N GLY A 57 -0.51 -3.36 0.39
CA GLY A 57 -1.30 -3.08 -0.81
C GLY A 57 -0.57 -2.17 -1.79
N THR A 58 -1.19 -2.04 -2.96
CA THR A 58 -0.81 -1.17 -4.07
C THR A 58 -2.05 -0.54 -4.70
N ALA A 59 -1.94 0.64 -5.29
CA ALA A 59 -3.08 1.28 -5.96
C ALA A 59 -2.69 1.89 -7.31
N VAL A 60 -3.57 1.78 -8.31
CA VAL A 60 -3.39 2.44 -9.61
C VAL A 60 -4.61 3.28 -9.95
N TYR A 61 -4.36 4.51 -10.38
CA TYR A 61 -5.39 5.47 -10.80
C TYR A 61 -5.12 5.91 -12.24
N MET A 62 -6.07 5.72 -13.15
CA MET A 62 -5.99 6.30 -14.49
C MET A 62 -7.26 7.08 -14.84
N THR A 63 -7.09 8.36 -15.19
CA THR A 63 -8.19 9.28 -15.50
C THR A 63 -7.90 10.12 -16.74
N SER A 64 -8.92 10.81 -17.25
CA SER A 64 -8.73 11.94 -18.15
C SER A 64 -8.04 13.13 -17.45
N TYR A 65 -7.69 14.21 -18.17
CA TYR A 65 -6.92 15.30 -17.59
C TYR A 65 -7.68 16.05 -16.48
N PRO A 66 -7.04 16.31 -15.32
CA PRO A 66 -7.67 16.96 -14.18
C PRO A 66 -8.06 18.42 -14.46
N ARG A 67 -7.37 19.10 -15.38
CA ARG A 67 -7.61 20.50 -15.79
C ARG A 67 -7.65 21.46 -14.61
N PHE A 68 -6.48 21.84 -14.12
CA PHE A 68 -6.36 22.86 -13.08
C PHE A 68 -6.55 24.27 -13.66
N ASP A 69 -6.88 25.24 -12.80
CA ASP A 69 -6.88 26.67 -13.13
C ASP A 69 -5.43 27.20 -13.23
N ASP A 70 -4.66 26.64 -14.16
CA ASP A 70 -3.26 26.97 -14.45
C ASP A 70 -3.02 26.95 -15.97
N ASP A 71 -2.66 28.10 -16.53
CA ASP A 71 -2.45 28.29 -17.96
C ASP A 71 -1.20 27.61 -18.52
N GLN A 72 -0.35 27.04 -17.67
CA GLN A 72 0.91 26.40 -18.07
C GLN A 72 0.72 25.02 -18.75
N ARG A 73 -0.43 24.38 -18.61
CA ARG A 73 -0.71 23.01 -19.10
C ARG A 73 -1.24 22.99 -20.52
N LYS A 74 -0.37 23.28 -21.49
CA LYS A 74 -0.75 23.48 -22.89
C LYS A 74 -1.34 22.22 -23.56
N TRP A 75 -0.90 21.03 -23.17
CA TRP A 75 -1.35 19.76 -23.77
C TRP A 75 -2.83 19.46 -23.48
N GLU A 76 -3.36 19.93 -22.35
CA GLU A 76 -4.77 19.76 -21.98
C GLU A 76 -5.71 20.54 -22.93
N LYS A 77 -5.21 21.61 -23.56
CA LYS A 77 -5.96 22.45 -24.51
C LYS A 77 -6.16 21.78 -25.88
N GLY A 78 -5.48 20.66 -26.15
CA GLY A 78 -5.63 19.91 -27.39
C GLY A 78 -6.99 19.21 -27.54
N ILE A 79 -7.71 19.03 -26.44
CA ILE A 79 -9.04 18.40 -26.40
C ILE A 79 -9.97 19.25 -25.55
N GLU A 80 -11.07 19.67 -26.16
CA GLU A 80 -12.12 20.43 -25.48
C GLU A 80 -12.63 19.66 -24.26
N GLU A 81 -12.69 20.36 -23.12
CA GLU A 81 -13.32 19.79 -21.94
C GLU A 81 -14.78 19.48 -22.24
N ARG A 82 -15.20 18.28 -21.85
CA ARG A 82 -16.57 17.79 -22.03
C ARG A 82 -17.32 17.89 -20.72
N LYS A 83 -18.65 17.97 -20.83
CA LYS A 83 -19.52 17.93 -19.65
C LYS A 83 -19.52 16.52 -19.06
N TRP A 84 -18.76 16.31 -17.98
CA TRP A 84 -18.66 15.04 -17.27
C TRP A 84 -20.02 14.54 -16.78
N LEU A 85 -20.24 13.22 -16.83
CA LEU A 85 -21.53 12.61 -16.46
C LEU A 85 -21.77 12.57 -14.95
N TYR A 86 -20.73 12.31 -14.16
CA TYR A 86 -20.84 12.14 -12.71
C TYR A 86 -19.89 13.06 -11.94
N GLN A 87 -18.59 12.96 -12.19
CA GLN A 87 -17.54 13.68 -11.47
C GLN A 87 -16.45 14.13 -12.45
N THR A 88 -15.78 15.24 -12.14
CA THR A 88 -14.58 15.68 -12.87
C THR A 88 -13.40 14.75 -12.60
N PRO A 89 -12.39 14.65 -13.48
CA PRO A 89 -11.22 13.80 -13.24
C PRO A 89 -10.46 14.17 -11.95
N VAL A 90 -10.36 15.46 -11.62
CA VAL A 90 -9.74 15.90 -10.36
C VAL A 90 -10.53 15.42 -9.14
N GLU A 91 -11.86 15.50 -9.15
CA GLU A 91 -12.70 14.97 -8.08
C GLU A 91 -12.54 13.45 -7.93
N ILE A 92 -12.46 12.73 -9.04
CA ILE A 92 -12.23 11.27 -9.04
C ILE A 92 -10.89 10.95 -8.40
N LEU A 93 -9.80 11.60 -8.83
CA LEU A 93 -8.46 11.39 -8.27
C LEU A 93 -8.44 11.62 -6.75
N ILE A 94 -8.99 12.73 -6.27
CA ILE A 94 -9.03 13.05 -4.83
C ILE A 94 -9.89 12.04 -4.06
N LYS A 95 -11.14 11.83 -4.47
CA LYS A 95 -12.08 10.98 -3.74
C LYS A 95 -11.67 9.50 -3.78
N ALA A 96 -11.21 8.98 -4.92
CA ALA A 96 -10.76 7.59 -5.05
C ALA A 96 -9.51 7.29 -4.22
N SER A 97 -8.52 8.18 -4.27
CA SER A 97 -7.32 8.01 -3.45
C SER A 97 -7.62 8.13 -1.96
N ASN A 98 -8.53 9.03 -1.56
CA ASN A 98 -9.03 9.08 -0.18
C ASN A 98 -9.72 7.79 0.23
N GLY A 99 -10.60 7.23 -0.59
CA GLY A 99 -11.31 5.98 -0.31
C GLY A 99 -10.37 4.77 -0.14
N ALA A 100 -9.40 4.60 -1.05
CA ALA A 100 -8.41 3.53 -0.95
C ALA A 100 -7.54 3.69 0.31
N SER A 101 -7.07 4.91 0.59
CA SER A 101 -6.28 5.21 1.78
C SER A 101 -7.06 4.99 3.07
N ASP A 102 -8.32 5.40 3.14
CA ASP A 102 -9.18 5.24 4.31
C ASP A 102 -9.36 3.76 4.66
N PHE A 103 -9.62 2.93 3.64
CA PHE A 103 -9.76 1.49 3.84
C PHE A 103 -8.46 0.86 4.33
N GLY A 104 -7.33 1.14 3.66
CA GLY A 104 -6.02 0.63 4.04
C GLY A 104 -5.62 1.04 5.47
N ASN A 105 -5.74 2.34 5.79
CA ASN A 105 -5.37 2.90 7.10
C ASN A 105 -6.18 2.25 8.24
N LYS A 106 -7.51 2.19 8.10
CA LYS A 106 -8.40 1.64 9.13
C LYS A 106 -8.27 0.13 9.28
N PHE A 107 -8.12 -0.61 8.18
CA PHE A 107 -7.86 -2.05 8.24
C PHE A 107 -6.47 -2.37 8.82
N GLY A 108 -5.49 -1.51 8.56
CA GLY A 108 -4.08 -1.70 8.89
C GLY A 108 -3.32 -2.45 7.80
N GLN A 109 -3.57 -2.10 6.55
CA GLN A 109 -2.75 -2.48 5.40
C GLN A 109 -2.07 -1.23 4.84
N PRO A 110 -0.73 -1.16 4.86
CA PRO A 110 -0.03 -0.04 4.24
C PRO A 110 -0.07 -0.14 2.71
N LEU A 111 -0.13 0.99 2.02
CA LEU A 111 0.07 1.03 0.56
C LEU A 111 1.51 1.47 0.27
N ILE A 112 2.29 0.57 -0.32
CA ILE A 112 3.75 0.74 -0.43
C ILE A 112 4.25 0.93 -1.87
N ASN A 113 3.36 0.78 -2.86
CA ASN A 113 3.63 1.02 -4.27
C ASN A 113 2.32 1.47 -4.97
N GLY A 114 2.41 2.15 -6.10
CA GLY A 114 1.26 2.56 -6.88
C GLY A 114 1.65 3.25 -8.18
N SER A 115 0.65 3.57 -9.00
CA SER A 115 0.83 4.30 -10.26
C SER A 115 -0.31 5.28 -10.51
N LEU A 116 -0.01 6.35 -11.24
CA LEU A 116 -0.97 7.36 -11.66
C LEU A 116 -0.71 7.69 -13.12
N LEU A 117 -1.75 7.69 -13.95
CA LEU A 117 -1.67 8.16 -15.33
C LEU A 117 -2.88 9.03 -15.67
N THR A 118 -2.64 10.20 -16.26
CA THR A 118 -3.68 10.98 -16.92
C THR A 118 -3.43 10.95 -18.41
N PHE A 119 -4.48 10.71 -19.20
CA PHE A 119 -4.31 10.61 -20.64
C PHE A 119 -5.59 10.95 -21.41
N GLU A 120 -5.43 11.80 -22.43
CA GLU A 120 -6.42 11.99 -23.48
C GLU A 120 -5.70 12.16 -24.83
N HIS A 121 -6.27 11.59 -25.89
CA HIS A 121 -5.77 11.75 -27.26
C HIS A 121 -6.94 11.83 -28.25
N LYS A 122 -6.78 12.57 -29.33
CA LYS A 122 -7.76 12.64 -30.41
C LYS A 122 -7.12 12.33 -31.75
N GLU A 123 -7.63 11.31 -32.43
CA GLU A 123 -7.17 10.90 -33.75
C GLU A 123 -8.36 10.96 -34.74
N GLY A 124 -8.36 11.98 -35.60
CA GLY A 124 -9.49 12.24 -36.49
C GLY A 124 -10.80 12.42 -35.73
N ALA A 125 -11.76 11.51 -35.95
CA ALA A 125 -13.05 11.51 -35.26
C ALA A 125 -13.04 10.76 -33.91
N GLN A 126 -12.02 9.92 -33.67
CA GLN A 126 -11.96 9.10 -32.47
C GLN A 126 -11.34 9.89 -31.32
N THR A 127 -11.99 9.84 -30.16
CA THR A 127 -11.48 10.40 -28.90
C THR A 127 -11.11 9.26 -27.95
N TYR A 128 -9.92 9.33 -27.40
CA TYR A 128 -9.40 8.41 -26.39
C TYR A 128 -9.22 9.13 -25.06
N GLY A 129 -9.58 8.45 -23.97
CA GLY A 129 -9.42 8.96 -22.61
C GLY A 129 -9.97 8.00 -21.57
N PHE A 130 -9.50 8.14 -20.33
CA PHE A 130 -9.99 7.36 -19.20
C PHE A 130 -11.19 8.06 -18.52
N ASP A 131 -12.27 8.21 -19.28
CA ASP A 131 -13.54 8.77 -18.75
C ASP A 131 -14.28 7.78 -17.87
N LYS A 132 -14.33 6.53 -18.33
CA LYS A 132 -14.50 5.39 -17.43
C LYS A 132 -13.12 5.11 -16.86
N VAL A 133 -12.94 5.42 -15.58
CA VAL A 133 -11.61 5.45 -14.97
C VAL A 133 -11.09 4.05 -14.71
N ILE A 134 -9.76 3.92 -14.57
CA ILE A 134 -9.16 2.72 -13.99
C ILE A 134 -8.87 3.01 -12.52
N MET A 135 -9.45 2.18 -11.66
CA MET A 135 -9.08 2.12 -10.25
C MET A 135 -8.72 0.67 -9.95
N GLN A 136 -7.43 0.41 -9.75
CA GLN A 136 -6.93 -0.90 -9.36
C GLN A 136 -6.53 -0.86 -7.90
N ALA A 137 -6.98 -1.84 -7.13
CA ALA A 137 -6.40 -2.20 -5.85
C ALA A 137 -5.63 -3.52 -6.04
N GLY A 138 -4.44 -3.60 -5.47
CA GLY A 138 -3.65 -4.83 -5.47
C GLY A 138 -2.95 -5.02 -4.15
N GLY A 139 -2.33 -6.17 -3.97
CA GLY A 139 -1.58 -6.41 -2.76
C GLY A 139 -0.87 -7.74 -2.69
N VAL A 140 -0.03 -7.80 -1.66
CA VAL A 140 0.89 -8.88 -1.39
C VAL A 140 0.71 -9.43 0.03
N GLY A 141 1.01 -10.70 0.20
CA GLY A 141 0.80 -11.40 1.46
C GLY A 141 1.40 -12.80 1.44
N TYR A 142 0.98 -13.64 2.38
CA TYR A 142 1.42 -15.03 2.44
C TYR A 142 0.37 -15.94 3.05
N ALA A 143 0.40 -17.21 2.64
CA ALA A 143 -0.29 -18.31 3.30
C ALA A 143 0.71 -19.23 4.00
N ARG A 144 0.27 -20.02 4.97
CA ARG A 144 1.06 -21.18 5.42
C ARG A 144 1.04 -22.22 4.32
N ARG A 145 2.17 -22.85 4.02
CA ARG A 145 2.29 -23.80 2.89
C ARG A 145 1.32 -24.98 3.01
N GLN A 146 1.08 -25.47 4.23
CA GLN A 146 0.12 -26.55 4.47
C GLN A 146 -1.35 -26.14 4.25
N ASP A 147 -1.64 -24.83 4.22
CA ASP A 147 -2.96 -24.24 4.10
C ASP A 147 -3.17 -23.51 2.76
N SER A 148 -2.19 -23.51 1.86
CA SER A 148 -2.26 -22.76 0.60
C SER A 148 -3.22 -23.38 -0.42
N ILE A 149 -3.72 -24.59 -0.16
CA ILE A 149 -4.66 -25.32 -1.01
C ILE A 149 -5.95 -25.55 -0.22
N LYS A 150 -7.09 -25.21 -0.83
CA LYS A 150 -8.42 -25.49 -0.27
C LYS A 150 -8.60 -27.00 -0.06
N GLY A 151 -9.29 -27.37 1.00
CA GLY A 151 -9.78 -28.74 1.18
C GLY A 151 -11.06 -28.97 0.39
N THR A 152 -11.38 -30.24 0.14
CA THR A 152 -12.65 -30.63 -0.49
C THR A 152 -13.73 -30.74 0.58
N PRO A 153 -14.85 -29.98 0.47
CA PRO A 153 -16.00 -30.16 1.34
C PRO A 153 -16.55 -31.59 1.25
N THR A 154 -16.97 -32.15 2.38
CA THR A 154 -17.75 -33.40 2.45
C THR A 154 -19.18 -33.08 2.88
N PRO A 155 -20.14 -34.01 2.78
CA PRO A 155 -21.50 -33.80 3.29
C PRO A 155 -21.52 -33.49 4.79
N ASP A 156 -22.59 -32.82 5.24
CA ASP A 156 -22.90 -32.45 6.64
C ASP A 156 -21.90 -31.51 7.32
N LEU A 157 -21.06 -30.81 6.55
CA LEU A 157 -20.17 -29.79 7.08
C LEU A 157 -20.91 -28.45 7.25
N PRO A 158 -20.78 -27.77 8.40
CA PRO A 158 -21.35 -26.46 8.62
C PRO A 158 -20.84 -25.41 7.64
N ILE A 159 -21.77 -24.63 7.12
CA ILE A 159 -21.50 -23.43 6.32
C ILE A 159 -21.66 -22.22 7.23
N VAL A 160 -20.60 -21.42 7.33
CA VAL A 160 -20.49 -20.27 8.22
C VAL A 160 -20.30 -18.99 7.42
N ILE A 161 -20.98 -17.92 7.82
CA ILE A 161 -20.72 -16.56 7.34
C ILE A 161 -20.16 -15.73 8.50
N LEU A 162 -19.07 -15.02 8.23
CA LEU A 162 -18.50 -13.99 9.10
C LEU A 162 -18.68 -12.61 8.43
N GLY A 163 -19.15 -11.60 9.16
CA GLY A 163 -19.14 -10.22 8.66
C GLY A 163 -20.41 -9.41 8.86
N GLY A 164 -20.57 -8.39 7.99
CA GLY A 164 -21.63 -7.39 8.10
C GLY A 164 -23.03 -7.86 7.68
N ASP A 165 -24.03 -7.08 8.06
CA ASP A 165 -25.45 -7.36 7.79
C ASP A 165 -25.86 -7.11 6.33
N ASN A 166 -26.90 -7.81 5.89
CA ASN A 166 -27.51 -7.60 4.58
C ASN A 166 -28.30 -6.29 4.53
N TYR A 167 -28.01 -5.49 3.50
CA TYR A 167 -28.72 -4.26 3.15
C TYR A 167 -29.00 -4.26 1.64
N ARG A 168 -29.88 -3.37 1.18
CA ARG A 168 -30.12 -3.16 -0.27
C ARG A 168 -28.95 -2.37 -0.89
N ILE A 169 -27.80 -3.03 -1.04
CA ILE A 169 -26.54 -2.47 -1.56
C ILE A 169 -26.09 -3.28 -2.77
N GLY A 170 -25.64 -2.57 -3.82
CA GLY A 170 -25.00 -3.17 -5.00
C GLY A 170 -25.86 -4.17 -5.76
N MET A 171 -27.20 -4.03 -5.69
CA MET A 171 -28.11 -4.96 -6.36
C MET A 171 -27.90 -4.91 -7.88
N GLY A 172 -27.31 -5.97 -8.44
CA GLY A 172 -27.00 -6.07 -9.87
C GLY A 172 -25.70 -5.38 -10.30
N GLY A 173 -24.77 -5.08 -9.37
CA GLY A 173 -23.48 -4.44 -9.67
C GLY A 173 -22.68 -5.16 -10.76
N GLY A 174 -22.66 -6.50 -10.75
CA GLY A 174 -22.05 -7.30 -11.82
C GLY A 174 -22.65 -7.07 -13.22
N ALA A 175 -23.97 -6.87 -13.32
CA ALA A 175 -24.64 -6.62 -14.60
C ALA A 175 -24.38 -5.20 -15.12
N VAL A 176 -24.36 -4.20 -14.21
CA VAL A 176 -24.12 -2.80 -14.57
C VAL A 176 -22.65 -2.53 -14.92
N SER A 177 -21.70 -3.18 -14.24
CA SER A 177 -20.27 -3.08 -14.59
C SER A 177 -19.94 -3.69 -15.96
N SER A 178 -20.75 -4.64 -16.44
CA SER A 178 -20.59 -5.35 -17.71
C SER A 178 -21.07 -4.57 -18.95
N VAL A 179 -21.63 -3.36 -18.79
CA VAL A 179 -22.09 -2.51 -19.91
C VAL A 179 -21.26 -1.23 -20.06
N ALA A 180 -21.45 -0.54 -21.19
CA ALA A 180 -20.90 0.81 -21.37
C ALA A 180 -21.59 1.77 -20.38
N THR A 181 -20.80 2.64 -19.76
CA THR A 181 -21.32 3.62 -18.79
C THR A 181 -22.26 4.62 -19.50
N GLY A 182 -23.38 5.00 -18.86
CA GLY A 182 -24.37 5.92 -19.44
C GLY A 182 -25.39 5.26 -20.36
N GLN A 183 -25.46 3.92 -20.39
CA GLN A 183 -26.42 3.16 -21.18
C GLN A 183 -27.78 2.96 -20.47
N TYR A 184 -27.82 3.04 -19.13
CA TYR A 184 -29.03 2.84 -18.32
C TYR A 184 -29.59 4.15 -17.75
N LYS A 185 -30.82 4.14 -17.22
CA LYS A 185 -31.40 5.28 -16.48
C LYS A 185 -30.69 5.43 -15.12
N ASN A 186 -30.49 6.68 -14.68
CA ASN A 186 -29.77 7.04 -13.45
C ASN A 186 -30.15 6.21 -12.20
N ASP A 187 -31.42 5.84 -12.01
CA ASP A 187 -31.87 5.08 -10.83
C ASP A 187 -31.26 3.66 -10.74
N ILE A 188 -30.95 3.03 -11.88
CA ILE A 188 -30.33 1.69 -11.92
C ILE A 188 -28.83 1.78 -11.62
N GLU A 189 -28.17 2.86 -12.07
CA GLU A 189 -26.74 3.08 -11.86
C GLU A 189 -26.44 3.53 -10.42
N LEU A 190 -27.36 4.26 -9.77
CA LEU A 190 -27.26 4.65 -8.36
C LEU A 190 -27.45 3.47 -7.39
N ASN A 191 -28.19 2.43 -7.78
CA ASN A 191 -28.31 1.19 -6.98
C ASN A 191 -26.99 0.39 -6.90
N ALA A 192 -26.01 0.71 -7.74
CA ALA A 192 -24.66 0.12 -7.72
C ALA A 192 -23.68 0.88 -6.82
N VAL A 193 -24.13 1.92 -6.10
CA VAL A 193 -23.30 2.63 -5.11
C VAL A 193 -22.92 1.68 -3.99
N GLN A 194 -21.62 1.64 -3.72
CA GLN A 194 -20.99 0.75 -2.75
C GLN A 194 -20.89 1.43 -1.37
N ARG A 195 -20.64 0.63 -0.33
CA ARG A 195 -20.44 1.13 1.04
C ARG A 195 -19.32 0.34 1.69
N SER A 196 -18.37 1.03 2.30
CA SER A 196 -17.25 0.41 3.01
C SER A 196 -17.39 0.50 4.54
N ASN A 197 -16.87 -0.51 5.25
CA ASN A 197 -16.65 -0.50 6.70
C ASN A 197 -15.36 -1.27 7.06
N PRO A 198 -14.17 -0.64 6.96
CA PRO A 198 -12.90 -1.33 7.13
C PRO A 198 -12.70 -1.98 8.51
N GLU A 199 -13.27 -1.44 9.58
CA GLU A 199 -13.20 -2.04 10.93
C GLU A 199 -13.94 -3.37 11.02
N MET A 200 -15.07 -3.52 10.31
CA MET A 200 -15.76 -4.80 10.23
C MET A 200 -14.86 -5.85 9.56
N GLN A 201 -14.22 -5.49 8.45
CA GLN A 201 -13.29 -6.40 7.78
C GLN A 201 -12.09 -6.74 8.65
N LYS A 202 -11.58 -5.79 9.45
CA LYS A 202 -10.50 -6.06 10.42
C LYS A 202 -10.93 -7.07 11.49
N ARG A 203 -12.16 -6.99 11.99
CA ARG A 203 -12.71 -7.96 12.97
C ARG A 203 -12.83 -9.35 12.35
N VAL A 204 -13.40 -9.44 11.14
CA VAL A 204 -13.50 -10.69 10.39
C VAL A 204 -12.12 -11.29 10.13
N TYR A 205 -11.16 -10.47 9.70
CA TYR A 205 -9.77 -10.88 9.50
C TYR A 205 -9.15 -11.42 10.79
N ASN A 206 -9.30 -10.73 11.92
CA ASN A 206 -8.74 -11.21 13.19
C ASN A 206 -9.36 -12.54 13.64
N ALA A 207 -10.65 -12.77 13.37
CA ALA A 207 -11.30 -14.04 13.67
C ALA A 207 -10.78 -15.19 12.78
N ILE A 208 -10.69 -14.96 11.47
CA ILE A 208 -10.12 -15.93 10.52
C ILE A 208 -8.65 -16.19 10.87
N ARG A 209 -7.86 -15.14 11.12
CA ARG A 209 -6.46 -15.27 11.53
C ARG A 209 -6.32 -16.09 12.82
N GLY A 210 -7.13 -15.81 13.83
CA GLY A 210 -7.09 -16.52 15.11
C GLY A 210 -7.31 -18.02 14.99
N ILE A 211 -8.24 -18.45 14.11
CA ILE A 211 -8.48 -19.87 13.86
C ILE A 211 -7.43 -20.48 12.90
N SER A 212 -7.01 -19.74 11.86
CA SER A 212 -6.04 -20.21 10.88
C SER A 212 -4.62 -20.31 11.43
N GLU A 213 -4.23 -19.53 12.44
CA GLU A 213 -2.89 -19.60 13.05
C GLU A 213 -2.73 -20.78 14.05
N MET A 214 -3.78 -21.56 14.32
CA MET A 214 -3.71 -22.79 15.12
C MET A 214 -2.77 -23.83 14.49
N ASP A 215 -2.22 -24.74 15.30
CA ASP A 215 -1.30 -25.80 14.80
C ASP A 215 -1.94 -26.62 13.67
N THR A 216 -3.24 -26.89 13.77
CA THR A 216 -4.06 -27.44 12.69
C THR A 216 -5.18 -26.45 12.36
N ASN A 217 -5.21 -25.97 11.11
CA ASN A 217 -6.28 -25.11 10.61
C ASN A 217 -7.53 -25.94 10.32
N PRO A 218 -8.67 -25.71 10.99
CA PRO A 218 -9.88 -26.49 10.79
C PRO A 218 -10.76 -26.00 9.63
N ILE A 219 -10.39 -24.89 8.98
CA ILE A 219 -11.09 -24.40 7.79
C ILE A 219 -10.86 -25.39 6.65
N VAL A 220 -11.94 -25.88 6.05
CA VAL A 220 -11.90 -26.73 4.86
C VAL A 220 -11.80 -25.86 3.62
N SER A 221 -12.68 -24.87 3.50
CA SER A 221 -12.70 -23.91 2.40
C SER A 221 -13.14 -22.54 2.92
N VAL A 222 -12.63 -21.48 2.32
CA VAL A 222 -13.00 -20.09 2.60
C VAL A 222 -13.16 -19.34 1.27
N HIS A 223 -14.11 -18.42 1.23
CA HIS A 223 -14.41 -17.61 0.06
C HIS A 223 -14.82 -16.19 0.47
N ASP A 224 -14.44 -15.19 -0.34
CA ASP A 224 -14.92 -13.82 -0.18
C ASP A 224 -16.38 -13.68 -0.66
N HIS A 225 -17.07 -12.66 -0.14
CA HIS A 225 -18.28 -12.15 -0.78
C HIS A 225 -17.94 -10.92 -1.63
N GLY A 226 -18.20 -11.03 -2.93
CA GLY A 226 -18.04 -9.98 -3.92
C GLY A 226 -19.31 -9.81 -4.77
N ALA A 227 -19.13 -9.77 -6.09
CA ALA A 227 -20.24 -9.66 -7.04
C ALA A 227 -21.20 -10.85 -6.92
N GLY A 228 -22.51 -10.58 -6.97
CA GLY A 228 -23.55 -11.61 -6.78
C GLY A 228 -23.78 -12.06 -5.33
N GLY A 229 -23.05 -11.52 -4.35
CA GLY A 229 -23.39 -11.66 -2.94
C GLY A 229 -23.27 -13.08 -2.39
N HIS A 230 -24.26 -13.50 -1.59
CA HIS A 230 -24.30 -14.86 -1.03
C HIS A 230 -24.40 -15.93 -2.12
N LEU A 231 -25.04 -15.60 -3.25
CA LEU A 231 -25.24 -16.55 -4.33
C LEU A 231 -23.90 -17.05 -4.90
N ASN A 232 -22.98 -16.13 -5.20
CA ASN A 232 -21.67 -16.49 -5.73
C ASN A 232 -20.83 -17.19 -4.67
N CYS A 233 -20.62 -16.54 -3.51
CA CYS A 233 -19.77 -17.08 -2.45
C CYS A 233 -20.21 -18.47 -1.99
N LEU A 234 -21.50 -18.67 -1.70
CA LEU A 234 -21.97 -19.94 -1.14
C LEU A 234 -22.04 -21.04 -2.19
N SER A 235 -22.27 -20.74 -3.48
CA SER A 235 -22.23 -21.76 -4.54
C SER A 235 -20.82 -22.30 -4.75
N GLU A 236 -19.79 -21.45 -4.70
CA GLU A 236 -18.39 -21.88 -4.78
C GLU A 236 -17.95 -22.72 -3.58
N LEU A 237 -18.50 -22.47 -2.39
CA LEU A 237 -18.20 -23.27 -1.19
C LEU A 237 -18.80 -24.68 -1.22
N VAL A 238 -19.84 -24.90 -2.03
CA VAL A 238 -20.59 -26.16 -2.05
C VAL A 238 -20.53 -26.86 -3.40
N GLU A 239 -19.65 -26.42 -4.31
CA GLU A 239 -19.56 -26.89 -5.70
C GLU A 239 -19.42 -28.43 -5.81
N ASP A 240 -18.68 -29.04 -4.88
CA ASP A 240 -18.40 -30.49 -4.87
C ASP A 240 -19.47 -31.34 -4.16
N THR A 241 -20.48 -30.73 -3.53
CA THR A 241 -21.40 -31.41 -2.60
C THR A 241 -22.88 -31.11 -2.84
N GLY A 242 -23.21 -29.86 -3.16
CA GLY A 242 -24.52 -29.29 -2.88
C GLY A 242 -24.56 -28.69 -1.47
N GLY A 243 -25.60 -27.90 -1.18
CA GLY A 243 -25.74 -27.24 0.09
C GLY A 243 -27.14 -26.71 0.36
N LEU A 244 -27.53 -26.77 1.63
CA LEU A 244 -28.78 -26.22 2.14
C LEU A 244 -28.47 -24.98 2.99
N ILE A 245 -29.00 -23.84 2.56
CA ILE A 245 -28.89 -22.55 3.23
C ILE A 245 -30.25 -22.14 3.80
N GLU A 246 -30.27 -21.78 5.08
CA GLU A 246 -31.45 -21.30 5.80
C GLU A 246 -31.44 -19.77 5.78
N ILE A 247 -32.40 -19.16 5.09
CA ILE A 247 -32.42 -17.71 4.83
C ILE A 247 -32.56 -16.90 6.12
N ASP A 248 -33.32 -17.40 7.09
CA ASP A 248 -33.51 -16.76 8.39
C ASP A 248 -32.28 -16.79 9.30
N LYS A 249 -31.27 -17.58 8.93
CA LYS A 249 -29.96 -17.60 9.60
C LYS A 249 -28.94 -16.67 8.93
N LEU A 250 -29.24 -16.15 7.74
CA LEU A 250 -28.40 -15.14 7.09
C LEU A 250 -28.48 -13.81 7.88
N PRO A 251 -27.43 -12.99 7.83
CA PRO A 251 -27.41 -11.73 8.57
C PRO A 251 -28.34 -10.70 7.93
N VAL A 252 -29.42 -10.27 8.59
CA VAL A 252 -30.40 -9.32 8.03
C VAL A 252 -30.36 -7.98 8.78
N GLY A 253 -29.89 -6.93 8.11
CA GLY A 253 -29.79 -5.58 8.67
C GLY A 253 -31.00 -4.70 8.37
N ASP A 254 -31.73 -5.00 7.29
CA ASP A 254 -33.00 -4.39 6.93
C ASP A 254 -34.10 -5.48 6.88
N PRO A 255 -35.09 -5.45 7.79
CA PRO A 255 -36.13 -6.48 7.86
C PRO A 255 -37.11 -6.43 6.69
N THR A 256 -37.04 -5.41 5.81
CA THR A 256 -37.92 -5.26 4.64
C THR A 256 -37.40 -5.98 3.39
N LEU A 257 -36.21 -6.59 3.45
CA LEU A 257 -35.61 -7.27 2.30
C LEU A 257 -36.38 -8.54 1.93
N SER A 258 -36.68 -8.66 0.64
CA SER A 258 -37.19 -9.91 0.06
C SER A 258 -36.12 -11.00 0.02
N SER A 259 -36.51 -12.27 -0.12
CA SER A 259 -35.53 -13.37 -0.29
C SER A 259 -34.54 -13.11 -1.43
N LYS A 260 -34.98 -12.48 -2.53
CA LYS A 260 -34.11 -12.10 -3.65
C LYS A 260 -33.03 -11.10 -3.22
N GLU A 261 -33.39 -10.09 -2.43
CA GLU A 261 -32.45 -9.06 -1.97
C GLU A 261 -31.53 -9.59 -0.87
N ILE A 262 -32.02 -10.45 0.01
CA ILE A 262 -31.19 -11.13 1.01
C ILE A 262 -30.12 -11.98 0.31
N ILE A 263 -30.48 -12.75 -0.71
CA ILE A 263 -29.54 -13.64 -1.41
C ILE A 263 -28.58 -12.85 -2.33
N GLY A 264 -29.09 -11.85 -3.05
CA GLY A 264 -28.39 -11.19 -4.16
C GLY A 264 -27.70 -9.86 -3.84
N ASN A 265 -27.72 -9.38 -2.61
CA ASN A 265 -27.05 -8.12 -2.26
C ASN A 265 -25.51 -8.25 -2.24
N GLU A 266 -24.84 -7.18 -2.59
CA GLU A 266 -23.38 -7.07 -2.59
C GLU A 266 -22.89 -6.29 -1.36
N SER A 267 -23.55 -6.45 -0.20
CA SER A 267 -23.03 -5.92 1.08
C SER A 267 -21.59 -6.38 1.30
N GLN A 268 -20.76 -5.47 1.81
CA GLN A 268 -19.32 -5.66 1.94
C GLN A 268 -18.92 -6.34 3.26
N GLU A 269 -17.61 -6.61 3.40
CA GLU A 269 -16.98 -7.15 4.61
C GLU A 269 -17.52 -8.51 5.10
N ARG A 270 -17.91 -9.38 4.16
CA ARG A 270 -18.39 -10.75 4.44
C ARG A 270 -17.44 -11.83 3.88
N MET A 271 -17.28 -12.91 4.62
CA MET A 271 -16.52 -14.11 4.24
C MET A 271 -17.37 -15.36 4.52
N GLY A 272 -17.39 -16.30 3.59
CA GLY A 272 -18.02 -17.62 3.75
C GLY A 272 -16.96 -18.68 4.06
N LEU A 273 -17.31 -19.65 4.91
CA LEU A 273 -16.42 -20.73 5.32
C LEU A 273 -17.16 -22.07 5.37
N VAL A 274 -16.47 -23.14 5.00
CA VAL A 274 -16.79 -24.51 5.38
C VAL A 274 -15.75 -24.96 6.41
N ILE A 275 -16.19 -25.47 7.55
CA ILE A 275 -15.33 -25.76 8.70
C ILE A 275 -15.64 -27.12 9.33
N ASP A 276 -14.63 -27.74 9.95
CA ASP A 276 -14.80 -28.90 10.82
C ASP A 276 -15.91 -28.64 11.88
N PRO A 277 -16.96 -29.48 11.94
CA PRO A 277 -18.07 -29.32 12.88
C PRO A 277 -17.62 -29.23 14.34
N SER A 278 -16.56 -29.95 14.72
CA SER A 278 -16.02 -29.97 16.08
C SER A 278 -15.41 -28.64 16.52
N LYS A 279 -15.19 -27.71 15.57
CA LYS A 279 -14.53 -26.43 15.79
C LYS A 279 -15.45 -25.22 15.65
N VAL A 280 -16.72 -25.40 15.30
CA VAL A 280 -17.69 -24.29 15.18
C VAL A 280 -17.78 -23.48 16.47
N GLU A 281 -17.91 -24.13 17.64
CA GLU A 281 -17.94 -23.42 18.92
C GLU A 281 -16.64 -22.68 19.24
N LEU A 282 -15.50 -23.22 18.81
CA LEU A 282 -14.22 -22.55 18.98
C LEU A 282 -14.15 -21.29 18.11
N LEU A 283 -14.58 -21.38 16.84
CA LEU A 283 -14.67 -20.23 15.96
C LEU A 283 -15.64 -19.19 16.53
N GLN A 284 -16.80 -19.59 17.06
CA GLN A 284 -17.74 -18.66 17.70
C GLN A 284 -17.09 -17.93 18.88
N ARG A 285 -16.36 -18.63 19.76
CA ARG A 285 -15.65 -17.99 20.87
C ARG A 285 -14.57 -17.01 20.41
N ILE A 286 -13.86 -17.32 19.31
CA ILE A 286 -12.88 -16.43 18.70
C ILE A 286 -13.60 -15.20 18.11
N ALA A 287 -14.67 -15.42 17.35
CA ALA A 287 -15.48 -14.38 16.74
C ALA A 287 -16.07 -13.44 17.81
N ASP A 288 -16.64 -13.96 18.90
CA ASP A 288 -17.14 -13.18 20.03
C ASP A 288 -16.02 -12.37 20.71
N ARG A 289 -14.82 -12.97 20.85
CA ARG A 289 -13.66 -12.28 21.42
C ARG A 289 -13.24 -11.10 20.57
N GLU A 290 -13.15 -11.28 19.25
CA GLU A 290 -12.80 -10.26 18.26
C GLU A 290 -13.98 -9.35 17.89
N ARG A 291 -15.17 -9.64 18.46
CA ARG A 291 -16.45 -9.00 18.12
C ARG A 291 -16.81 -9.13 16.63
N ALA A 292 -16.37 -10.16 15.92
CA ALA A 292 -16.78 -10.44 14.55
C ALA A 292 -18.15 -11.15 14.55
N PRO A 293 -19.19 -10.64 13.86
CA PRO A 293 -20.46 -11.36 13.76
C PRO A 293 -20.26 -12.68 13.01
N MET A 294 -20.88 -13.75 13.50
CA MET A 294 -20.79 -15.10 12.96
C MET A 294 -22.17 -15.74 12.88
N TYR A 295 -22.45 -16.39 11.76
CA TYR A 295 -23.72 -17.02 11.46
C TYR A 295 -23.46 -18.42 10.90
N VAL A 296 -24.05 -19.46 11.51
CA VAL A 296 -24.09 -20.81 10.92
C VAL A 296 -25.34 -20.88 10.07
N VAL A 297 -25.17 -20.81 8.76
CA VAL A 297 -26.27 -20.51 7.82
C VAL A 297 -26.79 -21.74 7.10
N GLY A 298 -26.12 -22.88 7.26
CA GLY A 298 -26.47 -24.08 6.52
C GLY A 298 -25.45 -25.20 6.69
N HIS A 299 -25.56 -26.20 5.83
CA HIS A 299 -24.62 -27.32 5.74
C HIS A 299 -24.48 -27.79 4.29
N THR A 300 -23.34 -28.42 3.99
CA THR A 300 -23.11 -29.14 2.73
C THR A 300 -23.96 -30.41 2.67
N THR A 301 -24.41 -30.79 1.48
CA THR A 301 -25.26 -31.98 1.25
C THR A 301 -24.51 -33.03 0.41
N ASP A 302 -25.17 -34.11 0.01
CA ASP A 302 -24.62 -35.14 -0.90
C ASP A 302 -25.43 -35.27 -2.21
N ASP A 303 -26.38 -34.35 -2.44
CA ASP A 303 -27.35 -34.42 -3.54
C ASP A 303 -27.01 -33.49 -4.72
N MET A 304 -25.92 -32.72 -4.64
CA MET A 304 -25.53 -31.71 -5.63
C MET A 304 -26.60 -30.64 -5.88
N VAL A 305 -27.53 -30.45 -4.94
CA VAL A 305 -28.57 -29.43 -5.01
C VAL A 305 -28.16 -28.22 -4.19
N PHE A 306 -28.21 -27.03 -4.81
CA PHE A 306 -28.04 -25.77 -4.12
C PHE A 306 -29.42 -25.20 -3.76
N LYS A 307 -29.72 -25.15 -2.46
CA LYS A 307 -31.05 -24.90 -1.94
C LYS A 307 -31.02 -23.77 -0.91
N PHE A 308 -31.88 -22.78 -1.08
CA PHE A 308 -32.20 -21.78 -0.06
C PHE A 308 -33.61 -22.03 0.45
N VAL A 309 -33.78 -22.05 1.77
CA VAL A 309 -35.05 -22.39 2.43
C VAL A 309 -35.47 -21.25 3.35
N ASN A 310 -36.72 -20.79 3.21
CA ASN A 310 -37.35 -19.84 4.14
C ASN A 310 -37.95 -20.58 5.36
N PRO A 311 -38.25 -19.87 6.47
CA PRO A 311 -38.93 -20.46 7.64
C PRO A 311 -40.25 -21.17 7.31
N ASP A 312 -41.01 -20.62 6.36
CA ASP A 312 -42.28 -21.17 5.87
C ASP A 312 -42.11 -22.36 4.91
N LYS A 313 -40.87 -22.86 4.77
CA LYS A 313 -40.46 -23.97 3.89
C LYS A 313 -40.56 -23.69 2.40
N THR A 314 -40.85 -22.45 2.00
CA THR A 314 -40.68 -22.06 0.59
C THR A 314 -39.19 -22.09 0.22
N THR A 315 -38.90 -22.49 -1.02
CA THR A 315 -37.53 -22.63 -1.52
C THR A 315 -37.31 -21.69 -2.70
N PRO A 316 -36.94 -20.41 -2.46
CA PRO A 316 -36.74 -19.44 -3.53
C PRO A 316 -35.65 -19.85 -4.52
N ILE A 317 -34.69 -20.68 -4.08
CA ILE A 317 -33.71 -21.34 -4.95
C ILE A 317 -33.68 -22.83 -4.58
N ASN A 318 -33.84 -23.69 -5.57
CA ASN A 318 -33.74 -25.14 -5.44
C ASN A 318 -33.33 -25.71 -6.80
N LEU A 319 -32.03 -25.64 -7.08
CA LEU A 319 -31.47 -26.00 -8.38
C LEU A 319 -30.34 -26.99 -8.18
N LYS A 320 -30.18 -27.93 -9.12
CA LYS A 320 -28.91 -28.67 -9.16
C LYS A 320 -27.79 -27.70 -9.51
N LEU A 321 -26.61 -27.91 -8.95
CA LEU A 321 -25.44 -27.09 -9.24
C LEU A 321 -25.10 -27.08 -10.74
N GLU A 322 -25.30 -28.21 -11.45
CA GLU A 322 -25.10 -28.29 -12.90
C GLU A 322 -26.05 -27.37 -13.70
N ASP A 323 -27.28 -27.19 -13.22
CA ASP A 323 -28.26 -26.28 -13.83
C ASP A 323 -27.95 -24.83 -13.48
N PHE A 324 -27.36 -24.60 -12.30
CA PHE A 324 -27.02 -23.28 -11.78
C PHE A 324 -25.82 -22.67 -12.51
N PHE A 325 -24.71 -23.40 -12.64
CA PHE A 325 -23.52 -22.91 -13.36
C PHE A 325 -23.76 -22.85 -14.88
N GLY A 326 -24.69 -23.67 -15.38
CA GLY A 326 -25.04 -23.74 -16.79
C GLY A 326 -23.89 -24.25 -17.66
N LYS A 327 -24.23 -24.67 -18.89
CA LYS A 327 -23.25 -24.98 -19.94
C LYS A 327 -23.55 -24.12 -21.17
N PRO A 328 -23.50 -22.77 -21.06
CA PRO A 328 -23.72 -21.92 -22.22
C PRO A 328 -22.70 -22.28 -23.32
N PRO A 329 -23.09 -22.26 -24.61
CA PRO A 329 -22.16 -22.51 -25.69
C PRO A 329 -21.00 -21.50 -25.65
N LYS A 330 -19.80 -21.96 -25.99
CA LYS A 330 -18.62 -21.08 -26.07
C LYS A 330 -18.93 -19.85 -26.93
N THR A 331 -18.76 -18.66 -26.38
CA THR A 331 -18.93 -17.41 -27.12
C THR A 331 -17.84 -17.30 -28.19
N ILE A 332 -18.25 -17.11 -29.44
CA ILE A 332 -17.33 -16.83 -30.55
C ILE A 332 -17.39 -15.33 -30.81
N MET A 333 -16.35 -14.61 -30.39
CA MET A 333 -16.16 -13.20 -30.73
C MET A 333 -15.49 -13.11 -32.10
N ARG A 334 -16.05 -12.31 -33.01
CA ARG A 334 -15.50 -12.07 -34.35
C ARG A 334 -15.26 -10.58 -34.51
N ASP A 335 -14.04 -10.23 -34.87
CA ASP A 335 -13.61 -8.86 -35.13
C ASP A 335 -12.55 -8.88 -36.24
N GLU A 336 -12.15 -7.70 -36.73
CA GLU A 336 -11.16 -7.54 -37.79
C GLU A 336 -9.96 -6.71 -37.35
N THR A 337 -8.76 -7.04 -37.80
CA THR A 337 -7.57 -6.22 -37.54
C THR A 337 -7.68 -4.89 -38.28
N VAL A 338 -7.76 -3.79 -37.52
CA VAL A 338 -7.73 -2.43 -38.06
C VAL A 338 -6.32 -1.85 -37.93
N ALA A 339 -5.73 -1.46 -39.06
CA ALA A 339 -4.42 -0.81 -39.06
C ALA A 339 -4.55 0.67 -38.69
N HIS A 340 -4.01 1.07 -37.55
CA HIS A 340 -3.90 2.46 -37.14
C HIS A 340 -2.53 3.00 -37.58
N ARG A 341 -2.50 4.19 -38.18
CA ARG A 341 -1.26 4.88 -38.56
C ARG A 341 -1.29 6.29 -38.00
N TYR A 342 -0.36 6.57 -37.11
CA TYR A 342 -0.20 7.88 -36.48
C TYR A 342 0.88 8.68 -37.20
N ALA A 343 0.76 10.00 -37.17
CA ALA A 343 1.75 10.89 -37.76
C ALA A 343 3.07 10.85 -36.95
N PRO A 344 4.23 11.07 -37.60
CA PRO A 344 5.47 11.28 -36.86
C PRO A 344 5.40 12.57 -36.03
N LEU A 345 6.11 12.56 -34.90
CA LEU A 345 6.18 13.72 -34.01
C LEU A 345 6.85 14.91 -34.72
N LYS A 346 6.36 16.12 -34.43
CA LYS A 346 6.93 17.38 -34.92
C LYS A 346 7.36 18.23 -33.72
N TYR A 347 8.67 18.39 -33.54
CA TYR A 347 9.24 19.17 -32.45
C TYR A 347 10.57 19.79 -32.87
N SER A 348 11.13 20.63 -31.99
CA SER A 348 12.45 21.23 -32.18
C SER A 348 13.30 20.97 -30.95
N SER A 349 14.47 20.35 -31.11
CA SER A 349 15.39 20.05 -30.00
C SER A 349 15.88 21.32 -29.28
N ARG A 350 15.75 22.50 -29.91
CA ARG A 350 16.01 23.81 -29.28
C ARG A 350 15.03 24.17 -28.15
N ARG A 351 13.84 23.55 -28.12
CA ARG A 351 12.81 23.76 -27.10
C ARG A 351 12.87 22.71 -25.99
N PHE A 352 13.93 21.91 -25.93
CA PHE A 352 14.10 20.84 -24.94
C PHE A 352 13.75 21.26 -23.51
N VAL A 353 14.23 22.42 -23.04
CA VAL A 353 13.96 22.91 -21.67
C VAL A 353 12.48 23.21 -21.43
N GLU A 354 11.76 23.71 -22.44
CA GLU A 354 10.31 23.94 -22.35
C GLU A 354 9.58 22.59 -22.26
N TYR A 355 9.94 21.64 -23.12
CA TYR A 355 9.34 20.31 -23.11
C TYR A 355 9.62 19.56 -21.82
N LEU A 356 10.83 19.67 -21.27
CA LEU A 356 11.17 19.10 -19.96
C LEU A 356 10.28 19.68 -18.87
N SER A 357 10.07 21.01 -18.86
CA SER A 357 9.17 21.63 -17.89
C SER A 357 7.73 21.14 -18.01
N ASP A 358 7.25 20.85 -19.22
CA ASP A 358 5.91 20.32 -19.45
C ASP A 358 5.83 18.84 -19.01
N VAL A 359 6.82 18.02 -19.37
CA VAL A 359 6.91 16.60 -18.98
C VAL A 359 6.91 16.45 -17.46
N LEU A 360 7.70 17.24 -16.73
CA LEU A 360 7.77 17.20 -15.27
C LEU A 360 6.43 17.55 -14.59
N LYS A 361 5.48 18.17 -15.29
CA LYS A 361 4.16 18.54 -14.75
C LYS A 361 3.07 17.52 -15.07
N LEU A 362 3.29 16.59 -16.01
CA LEU A 362 2.34 15.50 -16.29
C LEU A 362 2.13 14.65 -15.05
N GLU A 363 0.90 14.28 -14.72
CA GLU A 363 0.62 13.48 -13.53
C GLU A 363 1.37 12.16 -13.50
N GLY A 364 1.62 11.55 -14.66
CA GLY A 364 2.44 10.33 -14.78
C GLY A 364 3.86 10.50 -14.28
N VAL A 365 4.46 11.66 -14.49
CA VAL A 365 5.86 11.97 -14.17
C VAL A 365 5.98 12.73 -12.85
N ALA A 366 5.14 13.74 -12.63
CA ALA A 366 5.19 14.66 -11.50
C ALA A 366 5.13 13.96 -10.14
N CYS A 367 5.54 14.66 -9.08
CA CYS A 367 5.56 14.14 -7.72
C CYS A 367 4.22 13.54 -7.27
N LYS A 368 4.27 12.39 -6.59
CA LYS A 368 3.10 11.69 -6.05
C LYS A 368 2.90 11.90 -4.55
N ASP A 369 3.50 12.94 -3.99
CA ASP A 369 3.53 13.14 -2.54
C ASP A 369 2.13 13.33 -1.93
N TRP A 370 1.21 13.94 -2.66
CA TRP A 370 -0.21 14.08 -2.28
C TRP A 370 -0.95 12.73 -2.15
N LEU A 371 -0.45 11.66 -2.78
CA LEU A 371 -0.96 10.29 -2.62
C LEU A 371 -0.31 9.60 -1.43
N THR A 372 1.01 9.77 -1.25
CA THR A 372 1.75 9.04 -0.23
C THR A 372 1.56 9.64 1.16
N ASN A 373 1.47 10.96 1.30
CA ASN A 373 1.44 11.65 2.58
C ASN A 373 0.20 11.38 3.46
N LYS A 374 -0.83 10.71 2.91
CA LYS A 374 -2.09 10.36 3.58
C LYS A 374 -2.33 8.86 3.76
N VAL A 375 -1.39 8.03 3.34
CA VAL A 375 -1.50 6.57 3.44
C VAL A 375 -0.49 6.05 4.45
N ASP A 376 -0.90 5.18 5.36
CA ASP A 376 0.03 4.48 6.24
C ASP A 376 1.04 3.67 5.42
N ARG A 377 2.33 3.83 5.73
CA ARG A 377 3.46 3.14 5.07
C ARG A 377 4.34 2.36 6.06
N SER A 378 3.82 2.09 7.25
CA SER A 378 4.59 1.58 8.39
C SER A 378 3.87 0.48 9.18
N VAL A 379 2.53 0.48 9.19
CA VAL A 379 1.71 -0.51 9.91
C VAL A 379 2.09 -1.94 9.53
N THR A 380 2.00 -2.83 10.52
CA THR A 380 2.57 -4.18 10.61
C THR A 380 4.01 -4.24 11.11
N GLY A 381 4.79 -3.16 11.01
CA GLY A 381 6.22 -3.15 11.35
C GLY A 381 7.08 -4.04 10.44
N LYS A 382 6.55 -4.47 9.29
CA LYS A 382 7.23 -5.35 8.32
C LYS A 382 7.61 -4.65 7.01
N ILE A 383 7.49 -3.33 6.95
CA ILE A 383 7.75 -2.58 5.72
C ILE A 383 9.24 -2.28 5.62
N ALA A 384 9.88 -2.83 4.59
CA ALA A 384 11.31 -2.64 4.33
C ALA A 384 11.57 -1.61 3.23
N ARG A 385 10.63 -1.47 2.29
CA ARG A 385 10.68 -0.41 1.27
C ARG A 385 9.27 0.13 1.02
N GLN A 386 9.18 1.45 1.05
CA GLN A 386 8.03 2.26 0.67
C GLN A 386 8.50 3.37 -0.29
N GLN A 387 7.55 4.12 -0.81
CA GLN A 387 7.73 5.08 -1.91
C GLN A 387 8.78 6.16 -1.63
N ASN A 388 8.83 6.70 -0.41
CA ASN A 388 9.67 7.85 -0.09
C ASN A 388 11.16 7.48 0.08
N VAL A 389 12.05 8.27 -0.51
CA VAL A 389 13.51 8.04 -0.52
C VAL A 389 14.25 9.30 -0.05
N GLY A 390 15.41 9.08 0.59
CA GLY A 390 16.36 10.13 0.97
C GLY A 390 15.91 11.01 2.14
N ALA A 391 16.75 11.99 2.50
CA ALA A 391 16.51 12.85 3.66
C ALA A 391 15.29 13.77 3.46
N LEU A 392 14.97 14.12 2.20
CA LEU A 392 13.79 14.93 1.86
C LEU A 392 12.48 14.11 1.75
N GLN A 393 12.56 12.78 1.89
CA GLN A 393 11.39 11.89 1.87
C GLN A 393 10.50 12.04 0.63
N LEU A 394 11.08 12.06 -0.57
CA LEU A 394 10.35 12.20 -1.83
C LEU A 394 9.93 10.84 -2.40
N PRO A 395 8.71 10.70 -2.96
CA PRO A 395 8.17 9.42 -3.45
C PRO A 395 8.82 9.01 -4.78
N LEU A 396 9.96 8.34 -4.71
CA LEU A 396 10.83 8.01 -5.84
C LEU A 396 11.13 6.52 -5.99
N ALA A 397 10.82 5.67 -5.00
CA ALA A 397 11.19 4.26 -5.04
C ALA A 397 10.44 3.49 -6.14
N ASP A 398 11.17 2.71 -6.93
CA ASP A 398 10.64 1.87 -8.02
C ASP A 398 9.73 0.72 -7.53
N LEU A 399 10.01 0.20 -6.33
CA LEU A 399 9.36 -1.00 -5.77
C LEU A 399 8.95 -0.81 -4.31
N GLY A 400 7.94 -1.58 -3.90
CA GLY A 400 7.58 -1.79 -2.50
C GLY A 400 8.10 -3.13 -2.01
N ALA A 401 8.54 -3.22 -0.75
CA ALA A 401 9.00 -4.48 -0.17
C ALA A 401 8.60 -4.65 1.29
N VAL A 402 8.29 -5.90 1.66
CA VAL A 402 7.92 -6.28 3.02
C VAL A 402 8.74 -7.48 3.48
N THR A 403 8.90 -7.62 4.79
CA THR A 403 9.47 -8.81 5.43
C THR A 403 8.37 -9.83 5.71
N ILE A 404 8.69 -11.12 5.63
CA ILE A 404 7.71 -12.16 5.99
C ILE A 404 7.58 -12.29 7.53
N ASP A 405 8.68 -12.02 8.24
CA ASP A 405 8.76 -12.03 9.70
C ASP A 405 9.22 -10.68 10.28
N TYR A 406 9.53 -10.66 11.57
CA TYR A 406 10.04 -9.46 12.26
C TYR A 406 11.57 -9.45 12.45
N THR A 407 12.30 -10.41 11.86
CA THR A 407 13.78 -10.46 11.92
C THR A 407 14.41 -9.67 10.78
N GLY A 408 13.68 -9.48 9.68
CA GLY A 408 14.04 -8.55 8.62
C GLY A 408 15.18 -9.02 7.74
N THR A 409 15.23 -10.33 7.45
CA THR A 409 16.14 -10.89 6.43
C THR A 409 15.35 -11.15 5.15
N ARG A 410 14.54 -12.20 5.11
CA ARG A 410 13.73 -12.56 3.94
C ARG A 410 12.43 -11.78 3.85
N GLY A 411 11.99 -11.57 2.62
CA GLY A 411 10.83 -10.76 2.32
C GLY A 411 10.23 -11.06 0.96
N MET A 412 9.43 -10.12 0.50
CA MET A 412 8.91 -10.11 -0.86
C MET A 412 8.82 -8.68 -1.39
N ALA A 413 9.07 -8.53 -2.69
CA ALA A 413 8.98 -7.27 -3.41
C ALA A 413 7.73 -7.24 -4.31
N THR A 414 7.26 -6.03 -4.63
CA THR A 414 6.19 -5.78 -5.60
C THR A 414 6.45 -4.52 -6.43
N ALA A 415 6.17 -4.60 -7.72
CA ALA A 415 6.32 -3.52 -8.68
C ALA A 415 5.22 -3.53 -9.74
N LEU A 416 5.01 -2.40 -10.40
CA LEU A 416 3.95 -2.18 -11.39
C LEU A 416 4.54 -1.76 -12.74
N GLY A 417 3.80 -2.05 -13.81
CA GLY A 417 4.11 -1.56 -15.16
C GLY A 417 2.88 -1.54 -16.07
N HIS A 418 2.77 -0.55 -16.94
CA HIS A 418 1.68 -0.33 -17.90
C HIS A 418 2.14 0.62 -19.02
N ALA A 419 1.73 0.36 -20.26
CA ALA A 419 2.11 1.20 -21.40
C ALA A 419 0.93 1.50 -22.35
N PRO A 420 -0.16 2.15 -21.88
CA PRO A 420 -1.38 2.32 -22.65
C PRO A 420 -1.23 3.21 -23.90
N ALA A 421 -0.37 4.24 -23.85
CA ALA A 421 -0.11 5.10 -25.01
C ALA A 421 0.68 4.36 -26.10
N ILE A 422 1.65 3.51 -25.73
CA ILE A 422 2.31 2.57 -26.64
C ILE A 422 1.30 1.59 -27.21
N ALA A 423 0.39 1.05 -26.37
CA ALA A 423 -0.61 0.10 -26.81
C ALA A 423 -1.54 0.66 -27.89
N LEU A 424 -1.84 1.97 -27.91
CA LEU A 424 -2.57 2.62 -29.01
C LEU A 424 -1.86 2.46 -30.36
N ILE A 425 -0.53 2.65 -30.38
CA ILE A 425 0.31 2.48 -31.57
C ILE A 425 0.42 1.01 -31.94
N ASP A 426 0.83 0.16 -30.99
CA ASP A 426 0.99 -1.28 -31.14
C ASP A 426 0.61 -2.00 -29.83
N ALA A 427 -0.48 -2.75 -29.86
CA ALA A 427 -1.03 -3.44 -28.69
C ALA A 427 -0.08 -4.54 -28.16
N ALA A 428 0.68 -5.19 -29.05
CA ALA A 428 1.62 -6.23 -28.67
C ALA A 428 2.88 -5.64 -28.00
N ALA A 429 3.39 -4.53 -28.53
CA ALA A 429 4.48 -3.78 -27.90
C ALA A 429 4.06 -3.23 -26.54
N GLY A 430 2.84 -2.67 -26.43
CA GLY A 430 2.30 -2.18 -25.16
C GLY A 430 2.28 -3.23 -24.05
N SER A 431 1.91 -4.48 -24.38
CA SER A 431 1.96 -5.59 -23.41
C SER A 431 3.37 -6.01 -23.02
N ARG A 432 4.33 -6.04 -23.96
CA ARG A 432 5.73 -6.35 -23.64
C ARG A 432 6.37 -5.26 -22.79
N MET A 433 6.10 -4.00 -23.11
CA MET A 433 6.58 -2.84 -22.36
C MET A 433 5.98 -2.78 -20.95
N ALA A 434 4.70 -3.12 -20.77
CA ALA A 434 4.10 -3.22 -19.43
C ALA A 434 4.78 -4.29 -18.55
N ILE A 435 5.14 -5.44 -19.12
CA ILE A 435 5.94 -6.45 -18.42
C ILE A 435 7.36 -5.94 -18.16
N ALA A 436 7.98 -5.30 -19.15
CA ALA A 436 9.34 -4.79 -19.04
C ALA A 436 9.46 -3.74 -17.92
N GLU A 437 8.55 -2.77 -17.85
CA GLU A 437 8.52 -1.75 -16.80
C GLU A 437 8.34 -2.36 -15.40
N ALA A 438 7.42 -3.33 -15.25
CA ALA A 438 7.25 -4.03 -13.97
C ALA A 438 8.54 -4.77 -13.54
N LEU A 439 9.31 -5.27 -14.51
CA LEU A 439 10.58 -5.95 -14.25
C LEU A 439 11.73 -4.96 -14.00
N THR A 440 11.85 -3.85 -14.74
CA THR A 440 12.86 -2.82 -14.48
C THR A 440 12.64 -2.17 -13.12
N ASN A 441 11.39 -2.04 -12.67
CA ASN A 441 11.07 -1.55 -11.33
C ASN A 441 11.44 -2.55 -10.22
N ILE A 442 11.20 -3.86 -10.39
CA ILE A 442 11.45 -4.85 -9.31
C ILE A 442 12.92 -5.28 -9.19
N VAL A 443 13.76 -5.01 -10.21
CA VAL A 443 15.14 -5.51 -10.30
C VAL A 443 16.07 -5.03 -9.18
N TRP A 444 15.67 -4.01 -8.42
CA TRP A 444 16.47 -3.44 -7.32
C TRP A 444 16.40 -4.26 -6.04
N ALA A 445 15.45 -5.19 -5.94
CA ALA A 445 15.37 -6.14 -4.83
C ALA A 445 16.27 -7.37 -5.12
N PRO A 446 17.00 -7.90 -4.12
CA PRO A 446 17.80 -9.10 -4.28
C PRO A 446 16.90 -10.35 -4.29
N LEU A 447 16.48 -10.78 -5.47
CA LEU A 447 15.54 -11.88 -5.65
C LEU A 447 16.22 -13.25 -5.54
N GLU A 448 15.68 -14.18 -4.76
CA GLU A 448 16.29 -15.51 -4.46
C GLU A 448 16.87 -16.22 -5.68
N ASN A 449 16.06 -16.35 -6.73
CA ASN A 449 16.42 -17.06 -7.96
C ASN A 449 16.47 -16.13 -9.18
N GLY A 450 16.82 -14.85 -8.96
CA GLY A 450 16.80 -13.83 -10.01
C GLY A 450 15.41 -13.69 -10.61
N ILE A 451 15.31 -13.63 -11.95
CA ILE A 451 14.01 -13.49 -12.64
C ILE A 451 13.04 -14.63 -12.32
N ASN A 452 13.54 -15.83 -12.01
CA ASN A 452 12.70 -17.01 -11.76
C ASN A 452 11.96 -16.94 -10.41
N SER A 453 12.28 -15.96 -9.55
CA SER A 453 11.49 -15.69 -8.34
C SER A 453 10.17 -14.97 -8.63
N ILE A 454 9.95 -14.49 -9.86
CA ILE A 454 8.88 -13.55 -10.18
C ILE A 454 7.61 -14.26 -10.63
N SER A 455 6.49 -13.84 -10.07
CA SER A 455 5.14 -14.13 -10.55
C SER A 455 4.40 -12.83 -10.87
N LEU A 456 3.57 -12.87 -11.92
CA LEU A 456 2.85 -11.71 -12.44
C LEU A 456 1.34 -11.79 -12.20
N SER A 457 0.72 -10.64 -11.98
CA SER A 457 -0.72 -10.44 -12.15
C SER A 457 -0.95 -9.59 -13.40
N ALA A 458 -1.85 -10.01 -14.29
CA ALA A 458 -2.20 -9.24 -15.49
C ALA A 458 -3.66 -8.79 -15.45
N ASN A 459 -3.89 -7.47 -15.41
CA ASN A 459 -5.23 -6.88 -15.34
C ASN A 459 -5.54 -6.14 -16.63
N TRP A 460 -6.58 -6.58 -17.36
CA TRP A 460 -6.89 -6.17 -18.73
C TRP A 460 -8.09 -5.22 -18.77
N MET A 461 -7.86 -3.95 -19.08
CA MET A 461 -8.89 -2.93 -19.24
C MET A 461 -8.99 -2.59 -20.71
N TRP A 462 -10.09 -2.99 -21.37
CA TRP A 462 -10.21 -2.88 -22.82
C TRP A 462 -11.59 -2.39 -23.28
N PRO A 463 -11.69 -1.55 -24.32
CA PRO A 463 -12.95 -1.14 -24.92
C PRO A 463 -13.49 -2.18 -25.92
N CYS A 464 -13.72 -3.43 -25.49
CA CYS A 464 -14.19 -4.50 -26.37
C CYS A 464 -15.55 -4.19 -27.02
N LYS A 465 -15.87 -4.92 -28.10
CA LYS A 465 -17.06 -4.72 -28.96
C LYS A 465 -17.03 -3.42 -29.78
N ASN A 466 -15.94 -2.67 -29.75
CA ASN A 466 -15.65 -1.62 -30.72
C ASN A 466 -14.79 -2.20 -31.84
N LYS A 467 -15.00 -1.70 -33.06
CA LYS A 467 -14.34 -2.21 -34.26
C LYS A 467 -12.82 -2.27 -34.09
N GLY A 468 -12.24 -3.46 -34.21
CA GLY A 468 -10.80 -3.73 -34.13
C GLY A 468 -10.22 -3.88 -32.73
N GLU A 469 -10.97 -3.56 -31.67
CA GLU A 469 -10.45 -3.61 -30.30
C GLU A 469 -10.39 -5.04 -29.75
N ASP A 470 -11.27 -5.94 -30.16
CA ASP A 470 -11.20 -7.35 -29.71
C ASP A 470 -9.97 -8.04 -30.34
N ALA A 471 -9.66 -7.72 -31.60
CA ALA A 471 -8.45 -8.19 -32.28
C ALA A 471 -7.17 -7.64 -31.64
N ARG A 472 -7.19 -6.38 -31.18
CA ARG A 472 -6.08 -5.75 -30.47
C ARG A 472 -5.86 -6.36 -29.08
N LEU A 473 -6.93 -6.62 -28.31
CA LEU A 473 -6.84 -7.34 -27.04
C LEU A 473 -6.22 -8.73 -27.22
N TYR A 474 -6.68 -9.50 -28.23
CA TYR A 474 -6.12 -10.82 -28.50
C TYR A 474 -4.61 -10.75 -28.77
N SER A 475 -4.19 -9.79 -29.60
CA SER A 475 -2.77 -9.58 -29.95
C SER A 475 -1.94 -9.21 -28.71
N ALA A 476 -2.49 -8.37 -27.83
CA ALA A 476 -1.88 -7.97 -26.57
C ALA A 476 -1.69 -9.15 -25.61
N VAL A 477 -2.74 -9.95 -25.38
CA VAL A 477 -2.71 -11.16 -24.54
C VAL A 477 -1.73 -12.19 -25.10
N GLU A 478 -1.74 -12.41 -26.42
CA GLU A 478 -0.83 -13.35 -27.06
C GLU A 478 0.64 -12.90 -26.89
N ALA A 479 0.92 -11.61 -27.05
CA ALA A 479 2.24 -11.03 -26.88
C ALA A 479 2.74 -11.14 -25.42
N ALA A 480 1.89 -10.81 -24.44
CA ALA A 480 2.20 -10.97 -23.02
C ALA A 480 2.53 -12.43 -22.68
N SER A 481 1.70 -13.37 -23.16
CA SER A 481 1.89 -14.81 -22.95
C SER A 481 3.21 -15.31 -23.54
N LYS A 482 3.47 -15.02 -24.83
CA LYS A 482 4.72 -15.40 -25.50
C LYS A 482 5.95 -14.81 -24.79
N PHE A 483 5.86 -13.56 -24.36
CA PHE A 483 6.96 -12.89 -23.68
C PHE A 483 7.24 -13.48 -22.29
N ALA A 484 6.20 -13.66 -21.45
CA ALA A 484 6.33 -14.28 -20.13
C ALA A 484 6.90 -15.71 -20.21
N ILE A 485 6.41 -16.52 -21.16
CA ILE A 485 6.94 -17.88 -21.42
C ILE A 485 8.42 -17.81 -21.82
N ALA A 486 8.79 -16.88 -22.71
CA ALA A 486 10.17 -16.73 -23.15
C ALA A 486 11.12 -16.24 -22.03
N LEU A 487 10.59 -15.47 -21.06
CA LEU A 487 11.30 -15.04 -19.86
C LEU A 487 11.38 -16.13 -18.77
N GLY A 488 10.58 -17.21 -18.88
CA GLY A 488 10.54 -18.29 -17.91
C GLY A 488 9.73 -17.99 -16.63
N ILE A 489 8.84 -17.00 -16.68
CA ILE A 489 8.00 -16.57 -15.54
C ILE A 489 6.52 -16.81 -15.82
N ASN A 490 5.69 -16.84 -14.78
CA ASN A 490 4.27 -17.14 -14.88
C ASN A 490 3.37 -15.90 -14.67
N ILE A 491 2.16 -15.97 -15.22
CA ILE A 491 1.04 -15.07 -14.92
C ILE A 491 -0.04 -15.90 -14.21
N PRO A 492 0.10 -16.22 -12.90
CA PRO A 492 -0.81 -17.13 -12.19
C PRO A 492 -2.18 -16.53 -11.86
N THR A 493 -2.33 -15.21 -11.97
CA THR A 493 -3.57 -14.50 -11.62
C THR A 493 -3.78 -13.31 -12.56
N GLY A 494 -5.01 -12.85 -12.66
CA GLY A 494 -5.38 -11.67 -13.43
C GLY A 494 -6.87 -11.37 -13.31
N LYS A 495 -7.28 -10.26 -13.92
CA LYS A 495 -8.68 -9.86 -14.02
C LYS A 495 -8.89 -9.11 -15.34
N ASP A 496 -10.14 -8.96 -15.75
CA ASP A 496 -10.51 -8.19 -16.93
C ASP A 496 -11.68 -7.25 -16.68
N SER A 497 -11.69 -6.14 -17.41
CA SER A 497 -12.73 -5.11 -17.45
C SER A 497 -12.89 -4.67 -18.90
N LEU A 498 -13.81 -5.30 -19.62
CA LEU A 498 -13.91 -5.26 -21.08
C LEU A 498 -14.91 -4.23 -21.64
N SER A 499 -15.39 -3.31 -20.79
CA SER A 499 -16.39 -2.29 -21.14
C SER A 499 -15.85 -0.87 -20.96
N MET A 500 -14.57 -0.65 -21.29
CA MET A 500 -13.86 0.62 -21.08
C MET A 500 -14.24 1.70 -22.12
N THR A 501 -15.53 2.00 -22.18
CA THR A 501 -16.11 2.98 -23.10
C THR A 501 -17.12 3.84 -22.35
N GLN A 502 -17.04 5.15 -22.56
CA GLN A 502 -18.00 6.13 -22.07
C GLN A 502 -18.82 6.70 -23.23
N LYS A 503 -20.15 6.64 -23.13
CA LYS A 503 -21.06 7.28 -24.08
C LYS A 503 -21.67 8.53 -23.45
N TYR A 504 -21.83 9.59 -24.25
CA TYR A 504 -22.41 10.86 -23.83
C TYR A 504 -23.80 11.08 -24.47
N PRO A 505 -24.68 11.89 -23.84
CA PRO A 505 -26.03 12.18 -24.36
C PRO A 505 -26.06 12.82 -25.74
N ASP A 506 -24.99 13.50 -26.15
CA ASP A 506 -24.84 14.11 -27.48
C ASP A 506 -24.43 13.10 -28.56
N GLY A 507 -24.34 11.81 -28.21
CA GLY A 507 -23.94 10.73 -29.11
C GLY A 507 -22.43 10.56 -29.25
N LYS A 508 -21.60 11.40 -28.60
CA LYS A 508 -20.15 11.22 -28.59
C LYS A 508 -19.77 9.99 -27.77
N GLN A 509 -18.68 9.35 -28.18
CA GLN A 509 -18.10 8.19 -27.53
C GLN A 509 -16.63 8.43 -27.24
N VAL A 510 -16.21 8.14 -26.01
CA VAL A 510 -14.81 8.16 -25.59
C VAL A 510 -14.40 6.72 -25.25
N MET A 511 -13.34 6.23 -25.87
CA MET A 511 -12.78 4.91 -25.59
C MET A 511 -11.53 5.06 -24.73
N SER A 512 -11.37 4.24 -23.70
CA SER A 512 -10.08 4.17 -23.02
C SER A 512 -9.05 3.49 -23.93
N PRO A 513 -7.78 3.90 -23.88
CA PRO A 513 -6.70 3.10 -24.43
C PRO A 513 -6.76 1.67 -23.90
N GLY A 514 -6.57 0.68 -24.79
CA GLY A 514 -6.41 -0.71 -24.36
C GLY A 514 -5.22 -0.83 -23.42
N THR A 515 -5.45 -1.30 -22.19
CA THR A 515 -4.47 -1.23 -21.10
C THR A 515 -4.33 -2.60 -20.44
N VAL A 516 -3.09 -3.07 -20.31
CA VAL A 516 -2.75 -4.11 -19.34
C VAL A 516 -1.91 -3.48 -18.23
N ILE A 517 -2.30 -3.73 -16.98
CA ILE A 517 -1.48 -3.42 -15.82
C ILE A 517 -0.86 -4.73 -15.34
N ILE A 518 0.48 -4.76 -15.31
CA ILE A 518 1.26 -5.86 -14.79
C ILE A 518 1.66 -5.53 -13.35
N THR A 519 1.38 -6.43 -12.42
CA THR A 519 1.95 -6.40 -11.07
C THR A 519 2.92 -7.56 -10.93
N ALA A 520 4.21 -7.27 -10.74
CA ALA A 520 5.24 -8.27 -10.50
C ALA A 520 5.44 -8.44 -8.99
N SER A 521 5.60 -9.68 -8.52
CA SER A 521 6.01 -9.96 -7.14
C SER A 521 7.01 -11.11 -7.08
N GLY A 522 7.97 -11.04 -6.16
CA GLY A 522 8.98 -12.09 -5.99
C GLY A 522 9.58 -12.15 -4.59
N GLU A 523 10.09 -13.33 -4.23
CA GLU A 523 10.81 -13.58 -2.97
C GLU A 523 12.15 -12.85 -2.92
N VAL A 524 12.46 -12.26 -1.77
CA VAL A 524 13.65 -11.44 -1.50
C VAL A 524 14.50 -12.09 -0.42
N ASP A 525 15.80 -12.25 -0.68
CA ASP A 525 16.75 -12.93 0.23
C ASP A 525 17.10 -12.07 1.43
N ASP A 526 17.36 -10.79 1.14
CA ASP A 526 17.85 -9.82 2.11
C ASP A 526 17.30 -8.43 1.78
N VAL A 527 16.25 -8.03 2.48
CA VAL A 527 15.60 -6.74 2.27
C VAL A 527 16.54 -5.53 2.51
N LYS A 528 17.65 -5.72 3.22
CA LYS A 528 18.60 -4.64 3.53
C LYS A 528 19.45 -4.23 2.33
N LYS A 529 19.58 -5.11 1.34
CA LYS A 529 20.34 -4.86 0.10
C LYS A 529 19.50 -4.24 -1.01
N ILE A 530 18.24 -3.89 -0.76
CA ILE A 530 17.39 -3.22 -1.75
C ILE A 530 18.03 -1.88 -2.12
N VAL A 531 18.35 -1.74 -3.41
CA VAL A 531 18.92 -0.52 -3.99
C VAL A 531 17.84 0.56 -4.11
N THR A 532 18.23 1.83 -4.04
CA THR A 532 17.33 2.99 -4.18
C THR A 532 17.82 3.95 -5.26
N PRO A 533 16.95 4.79 -5.85
CA PRO A 533 17.33 5.79 -6.86
C PRO A 533 18.32 6.86 -6.40
N ASN A 534 18.28 7.24 -5.11
CA ASN A 534 19.01 8.42 -4.65
C ASN A 534 20.52 8.26 -4.74
N ILE A 535 21.16 9.08 -5.59
CA ILE A 535 22.61 9.14 -5.79
C ILE A 535 23.33 9.29 -4.46
N LYS A 536 24.43 8.56 -4.33
CA LYS A 536 25.34 8.61 -3.20
C LYS A 536 26.45 9.62 -3.44
N ASP A 537 26.80 10.37 -2.40
CA ASP A 537 27.90 11.34 -2.40
C ASP A 537 29.26 10.61 -2.34
N VAL A 538 29.59 9.91 -3.43
CA VAL A 538 30.82 9.14 -3.61
C VAL A 538 31.59 9.76 -4.77
N PRO A 539 32.64 10.57 -4.52
CA PRO A 539 33.33 11.34 -5.56
C PRO A 539 33.92 10.49 -6.70
N ASN A 540 34.44 9.31 -6.38
CA ASN A 540 35.00 8.37 -7.36
C ASN A 540 33.93 7.31 -7.71
N SER A 541 32.93 7.74 -8.46
CA SER A 541 31.89 6.85 -8.98
C SER A 541 31.44 7.24 -10.39
N SER A 542 30.92 6.25 -11.10
CA SER A 542 30.51 6.34 -12.49
C SER A 542 29.02 6.06 -12.63
N ILE A 543 28.37 6.74 -13.59
CA ILE A 543 26.98 6.52 -13.98
C ILE A 543 26.94 5.68 -15.26
N ILE A 544 26.22 4.58 -15.21
CA ILE A 544 26.12 3.60 -16.30
C ILE A 544 24.66 3.48 -16.72
N HIS A 545 24.40 3.61 -18.02
CA HIS A 545 23.13 3.24 -18.64
C HIS A 545 23.22 1.80 -19.13
N ILE A 546 22.20 0.98 -18.83
CA ILE A 546 22.05 -0.39 -19.30
C ILE A 546 20.74 -0.48 -20.08
N ASP A 547 20.84 -0.75 -21.38
CA ASP A 547 19.67 -0.96 -22.24
C ASP A 547 19.14 -2.38 -22.06
N MET A 548 17.83 -2.49 -21.82
CA MET A 548 17.12 -3.76 -21.71
C MET A 548 16.17 -3.99 -22.89
N SER A 549 15.93 -2.98 -23.72
CA SER A 549 15.02 -3.05 -24.87
C SER A 549 15.67 -3.73 -26.08
N ASN A 550 16.96 -3.49 -26.31
CA ASN A 550 17.70 -3.83 -27.53
C ASN A 550 16.97 -3.39 -28.80
N SER A 551 16.20 -2.31 -28.71
CA SER A 551 15.48 -1.69 -29.81
C SER A 551 15.94 -0.25 -30.00
N SER A 552 15.74 0.30 -31.20
CA SER A 552 16.10 1.68 -31.48
C SER A 552 15.32 2.65 -30.58
N PRO A 553 15.94 3.75 -30.12
CA PRO A 553 15.25 4.78 -29.34
C PRO A 553 14.04 5.32 -30.09
N ALA A 554 12.87 5.27 -29.45
CA ALA A 554 11.61 5.70 -30.03
C ALA A 554 10.82 6.60 -29.08
N LEU A 555 10.18 7.63 -29.64
CA LEU A 555 9.43 8.62 -28.85
C LEU A 555 7.91 8.38 -28.88
N GLY A 556 7.41 7.48 -29.74
CA GLY A 556 5.98 7.25 -29.84
C GLY A 556 5.40 6.66 -28.56
N GLY A 557 4.29 7.21 -28.10
CA GLY A 557 3.63 6.81 -26.86
C GLY A 557 4.29 7.35 -25.58
N SER A 558 5.36 8.15 -25.69
CA SER A 558 6.05 8.71 -24.53
C SER A 558 5.29 9.86 -23.86
N SER A 559 5.66 10.18 -22.62
CA SER A 559 5.25 11.40 -21.92
C SER A 559 5.61 12.66 -22.72
N PHE A 560 6.74 12.64 -23.43
CA PHE A 560 7.11 13.73 -24.34
C PHE A 560 6.15 13.86 -25.53
N ALA A 561 5.75 12.74 -26.14
CA ALA A 561 4.76 12.74 -27.21
C ALA A 561 3.42 13.31 -26.71
N GLN A 562 3.02 12.93 -25.50
CA GLN A 562 1.83 13.43 -24.84
C GLN A 562 1.84 14.96 -24.67
N VAL A 563 2.93 15.57 -24.17
CA VAL A 563 2.97 17.05 -24.03
C VAL A 563 3.02 17.79 -25.36
N VAL A 564 3.53 17.14 -26.42
CA VAL A 564 3.49 17.67 -27.79
C VAL A 564 2.09 17.50 -28.42
N GLY A 565 1.19 16.76 -27.78
CA GLY A 565 -0.18 16.55 -28.24
C GLY A 565 -0.27 15.57 -29.41
N ASN A 566 0.61 14.57 -29.48
CA ASN A 566 0.63 13.58 -30.54
C ASN A 566 1.08 12.21 -30.01
N LEU A 567 0.66 11.11 -30.64
CA LEU A 567 1.13 9.77 -30.26
C LEU A 567 2.48 9.41 -30.85
N GLY A 568 2.79 9.81 -32.09
CA GLY A 568 3.97 9.37 -32.83
C GLY A 568 3.77 8.05 -33.58
N SER A 569 4.62 7.79 -34.57
CA SER A 569 4.47 6.67 -35.51
C SER A 569 5.31 5.43 -35.19
N GLN A 570 6.26 5.52 -34.26
CA GLN A 570 7.17 4.45 -33.85
C GLN A 570 7.29 4.48 -32.34
N CYS A 571 7.02 3.37 -31.66
CA CYS A 571 7.06 3.24 -30.21
C CYS A 571 8.18 2.28 -29.75
N PRO A 572 8.62 2.38 -28.49
CA PRO A 572 9.52 1.39 -27.89
C PRO A 572 8.94 -0.02 -27.85
N ASP A 573 9.83 -1.02 -27.86
CA ASP A 573 9.49 -2.44 -27.75
C ASP A 573 10.71 -3.26 -27.25
N ILE A 574 10.50 -4.53 -26.94
CA ILE A 574 11.55 -5.49 -26.55
C ILE A 574 11.94 -6.36 -27.73
N ALA A 575 13.16 -6.19 -28.23
CA ALA A 575 13.66 -6.93 -29.39
C ALA A 575 14.02 -8.39 -29.06
N SER A 576 14.43 -8.71 -27.83
CA SER A 576 14.86 -10.04 -27.43
C SER A 576 14.57 -10.36 -25.96
N ALA A 577 13.61 -11.26 -25.71
CA ALA A 577 13.31 -11.76 -24.36
C ALA A 577 14.52 -12.43 -23.70
N LYS A 578 15.33 -13.16 -24.48
CA LYS A 578 16.53 -13.83 -23.97
C LYS A 578 17.60 -12.82 -23.52
N SER A 579 17.77 -11.73 -24.26
CA SER A 579 18.70 -10.67 -23.88
C SER A 579 18.21 -9.97 -22.61
N PHE A 580 16.93 -9.57 -22.59
CA PHE A 580 16.28 -9.00 -21.41
C PHE A 580 16.49 -9.86 -20.16
N GLN A 581 16.22 -11.17 -20.25
CA GLN A 581 16.39 -12.13 -19.14
C GLN A 581 17.83 -12.18 -18.63
N LYS A 582 18.82 -12.22 -19.53
CA LYS A 582 20.24 -12.25 -19.16
C LYS A 582 20.67 -10.96 -18.48
N THR A 583 20.30 -9.80 -19.04
CA THR A 583 20.61 -8.49 -18.48
C THR A 583 19.96 -8.32 -17.11
N PHE A 584 18.69 -8.72 -16.95
CA PHE A 584 18.01 -8.73 -15.65
C PHE A 584 18.80 -9.52 -14.60
N ASN A 585 19.21 -10.76 -14.93
CA ASN A 585 19.96 -11.61 -14.00
C ASN A 585 21.39 -11.08 -13.74
N ALA A 586 21.98 -10.35 -14.68
CA ALA A 586 23.25 -9.65 -14.48
C ALA A 586 23.09 -8.54 -13.44
N ILE A 587 22.06 -7.69 -13.57
CA ILE A 587 21.73 -6.64 -12.59
C ILE A 587 21.45 -7.26 -11.21
N GLN A 588 20.69 -8.36 -11.15
CA GLN A 588 20.47 -9.10 -9.91
C GLN A 588 21.76 -9.57 -9.24
N SER A 589 22.75 -10.01 -10.03
CA SER A 589 24.08 -10.38 -9.51
C SER A 589 24.78 -9.16 -8.90
N LEU A 590 24.75 -8.02 -9.58
CA LEU A 590 25.31 -6.76 -9.08
C LEU A 590 24.64 -6.30 -7.76
N VAL A 591 23.32 -6.41 -7.66
CA VAL A 591 22.54 -6.10 -6.44
C VAL A 591 22.96 -7.02 -5.29
N LYS A 592 23.01 -8.34 -5.53
CA LYS A 592 23.35 -9.33 -4.49
C LYS A 592 24.79 -9.17 -3.97
N GLU A 593 25.72 -8.83 -4.86
CA GLU A 593 27.13 -8.56 -4.56
C GLU A 593 27.35 -7.17 -3.93
N GLY A 594 26.34 -6.29 -3.89
CA GLY A 594 26.45 -4.96 -3.31
C GLY A 594 27.30 -3.98 -4.13
N LEU A 595 27.37 -4.19 -5.46
CA LEU A 595 28.20 -3.38 -6.35
C LEU A 595 27.52 -2.08 -6.83
N ILE A 596 26.19 -1.99 -6.67
CA ILE A 596 25.40 -0.82 -7.06
C ILE A 596 25.19 0.10 -5.84
N LEU A 597 25.57 1.36 -5.98
CA LEU A 597 25.39 2.40 -4.95
C LEU A 597 23.98 2.99 -4.96
N ALA A 598 23.46 3.22 -6.17
CA ALA A 598 22.13 3.74 -6.46
C ALA A 598 21.70 3.26 -7.85
N GLY A 599 20.40 3.13 -8.08
CA GLY A 599 19.88 2.74 -9.39
C GLY A 599 18.40 3.04 -9.53
N HIS A 600 17.98 3.35 -10.76
CA HIS A 600 16.62 3.75 -11.10
C HIS A 600 16.29 3.34 -12.54
N ASP A 601 15.03 3.02 -12.82
CA ASP A 601 14.60 2.63 -14.15
C ASP A 601 14.37 3.80 -15.12
N ILE A 602 14.32 3.50 -16.41
CA ILE A 602 13.92 4.44 -17.46
C ILE A 602 12.46 4.14 -17.82
N SER A 603 11.58 5.03 -17.41
CA SER A 603 10.14 4.93 -17.61
C SER A 603 9.58 6.28 -18.09
N ALA A 604 8.52 6.80 -17.47
CA ALA A 604 7.83 8.01 -17.89
C ALA A 604 8.77 9.24 -17.87
N GLY A 605 8.94 9.89 -19.02
CA GLY A 605 9.81 11.05 -19.19
C GLY A 605 11.25 10.72 -19.59
N GLY A 606 11.61 9.45 -19.67
CA GLY A 606 12.90 8.98 -20.18
C GLY A 606 14.09 9.27 -19.27
N ILE A 607 15.30 9.02 -19.78
CA ILE A 607 16.54 9.05 -18.98
C ILE A 607 16.81 10.39 -18.31
N ILE A 608 16.35 11.53 -18.86
CA ILE A 608 16.53 12.82 -18.19
C ILE A 608 15.74 12.91 -16.88
N VAL A 609 14.51 12.39 -16.86
CA VAL A 609 13.69 12.35 -15.64
C VAL A 609 14.31 11.38 -14.64
N THR A 610 14.73 10.19 -15.09
CA THR A 610 15.48 9.23 -14.25
C THR A 610 16.67 9.90 -13.55
N LEU A 611 17.52 10.62 -14.27
CA LEU A 611 18.70 11.30 -13.71
C LEU A 611 18.33 12.42 -12.73
N LEU A 612 17.25 13.15 -13.01
CA LEU A 612 16.75 14.21 -12.14
C LEU A 612 16.18 13.63 -10.84
N GLU A 613 15.35 12.59 -10.92
CA GLU A 613 14.74 11.88 -9.80
C GLU A 613 15.79 11.24 -8.89
N MET A 614 16.84 10.65 -9.48
CA MET A 614 18.02 10.18 -8.77
C MET A 614 18.73 11.27 -7.94
N CYS A 615 18.51 12.56 -8.25
CA CYS A 615 19.11 13.72 -7.57
C CYS A 615 18.13 14.53 -6.71
N PHE A 616 16.81 14.31 -6.81
CA PHE A 616 15.81 15.18 -6.18
C PHE A 616 15.81 15.12 -4.66
N ALA A 617 16.03 13.92 -4.09
CA ALA A 617 16.03 13.74 -2.64
C ALA A 617 17.34 14.14 -1.95
N ASN A 618 18.35 14.57 -2.72
CA ASN A 618 19.61 15.13 -2.24
C ASN A 618 19.55 16.66 -2.13
N GLU A 619 20.26 17.21 -1.16
CA GLU A 619 20.42 18.66 -0.96
C GLU A 619 21.61 19.24 -1.74
N LYS A 620 22.53 18.39 -2.21
CA LYS A 620 23.77 18.79 -2.87
C LYS A 620 24.15 17.80 -3.97
N GLY A 621 25.02 18.27 -4.87
CA GLY A 621 25.54 17.48 -5.98
C GLY A 621 24.57 17.36 -7.17
N GLY A 622 25.14 16.96 -8.30
CA GLY A 622 24.46 16.76 -9.57
C GLY A 622 25.19 15.73 -10.42
N ILE A 623 24.92 15.68 -11.72
CA ILE A 623 25.46 14.67 -12.64
C ILE A 623 25.98 15.37 -13.89
N ASP A 624 27.20 15.04 -14.31
CA ASP A 624 27.73 15.36 -15.63
C ASP A 624 27.62 14.13 -16.52
N PHE A 625 26.82 14.22 -17.59
CA PHE A 625 26.57 13.11 -18.48
C PHE A 625 26.66 13.50 -19.96
N ARG A 626 26.96 12.51 -20.80
CA ARG A 626 27.19 12.67 -22.24
C ARG A 626 26.16 11.89 -23.04
N ILE A 627 25.56 12.56 -24.03
CA ILE A 627 24.74 11.93 -25.07
C ILE A 627 25.52 11.80 -26.37
N LYS A 628 25.16 10.77 -27.16
CA LYS A 628 25.75 10.49 -28.48
C LYS A 628 24.82 10.80 -29.66
N ASP A 629 23.52 10.97 -29.39
CA ASP A 629 22.52 11.22 -30.43
C ASP A 629 22.37 12.73 -30.65
N ASP A 630 22.46 13.16 -31.91
CA ASP A 630 22.31 14.55 -32.36
C ASP A 630 20.92 15.12 -32.01
N ASP A 631 19.91 14.25 -31.90
CA ASP A 631 18.58 14.64 -31.48
C ASP A 631 18.44 14.54 -29.96
N THR A 632 18.71 15.66 -29.29
CA THR A 632 18.62 15.76 -27.82
C THR A 632 17.26 15.33 -27.26
N CYS A 633 16.14 15.59 -27.95
CA CYS A 633 14.83 15.16 -27.45
C CYS A 633 14.70 13.63 -27.54
N ARG A 634 15.06 13.00 -28.65
CA ARG A 634 15.04 11.54 -28.79
C ARG A 634 15.98 10.86 -27.80
N ALA A 635 17.19 11.41 -27.64
CA ALA A 635 18.19 10.88 -26.72
C ALA A 635 17.70 10.85 -25.26
N LEU A 636 16.92 11.85 -24.86
CA LEU A 636 16.59 12.10 -23.45
C LEU A 636 15.17 11.68 -23.05
N PHE A 637 14.21 11.72 -23.98
CA PHE A 637 12.79 11.45 -23.71
C PHE A 637 12.28 10.11 -24.25
N ASN A 638 13.13 9.28 -24.88
CA ASN A 638 12.70 7.93 -25.22
C ASN A 638 12.44 7.12 -23.94
N GLU A 639 11.38 6.33 -23.97
CA GLU A 639 10.94 5.49 -22.84
C GLU A 639 11.20 4.01 -23.18
N ASN A 640 12.34 3.75 -23.81
CA ASN A 640 12.83 2.38 -24.03
C ASN A 640 13.21 1.76 -22.68
N ALA A 641 12.86 0.50 -22.49
CA ALA A 641 13.13 -0.20 -21.24
C ALA A 641 14.65 -0.27 -20.98
N GLY A 642 15.08 0.26 -19.83
CA GLY A 642 16.47 0.30 -19.43
C GLY A 642 16.60 0.77 -17.98
N VAL A 643 17.82 0.78 -17.47
CA VAL A 643 18.13 1.26 -16.12
C VAL A 643 19.39 2.13 -16.10
N VAL A 644 19.46 3.01 -15.11
CA VAL A 644 20.67 3.78 -14.79
C VAL A 644 21.19 3.35 -13.42
N ILE A 645 22.50 3.08 -13.32
CA ILE A 645 23.16 2.70 -12.07
C ILE A 645 24.34 3.62 -11.74
N GLN A 646 24.57 3.84 -10.45
CA GLN A 646 25.79 4.44 -9.91
C GLN A 646 26.67 3.34 -9.32
N VAL A 647 27.95 3.33 -9.68
CA VAL A 647 28.93 2.33 -9.25
C VAL A 647 30.20 3.02 -8.79
N ALA A 648 30.81 2.56 -7.69
CA ALA A 648 32.12 3.05 -7.26
C ALA A 648 33.19 2.70 -8.31
N ASP A 649 34.10 3.62 -8.62
CA ASP A 649 35.08 3.42 -9.70
C ASP A 649 35.98 2.19 -9.45
N ASP A 650 36.28 1.88 -8.19
CA ASP A 650 37.04 0.68 -7.78
C ASP A 650 36.32 -0.63 -8.17
N ASN A 651 34.98 -0.60 -8.28
CA ASN A 651 34.15 -1.74 -8.67
C ASN A 651 33.81 -1.75 -10.17
N LEU A 652 34.13 -0.69 -10.92
CA LEU A 652 33.70 -0.51 -12.30
C LEU A 652 34.11 -1.70 -13.19
N ALA A 653 35.37 -2.15 -13.11
CA ALA A 653 35.86 -3.27 -13.91
C ALA A 653 35.10 -4.58 -13.63
N ALA A 654 34.75 -4.85 -12.36
CA ALA A 654 33.98 -6.02 -11.98
C ALA A 654 32.54 -5.94 -12.53
N VAL A 655 31.90 -4.76 -12.43
CA VAL A 655 30.57 -4.52 -12.99
C VAL A 655 30.56 -4.71 -14.50
N GLU A 656 31.50 -4.11 -15.21
CA GLU A 656 31.60 -4.29 -16.67
C GLU A 656 31.82 -5.75 -17.06
N GLN A 657 32.60 -6.50 -16.29
CA GLN A 657 32.83 -7.92 -16.56
C GLN A 657 31.54 -8.74 -16.42
N ILE A 658 30.73 -8.48 -15.39
CA ILE A 658 29.44 -9.14 -15.17
C ILE A 658 28.48 -8.82 -16.33
N LEU A 659 28.38 -7.55 -16.72
CA LEU A 659 27.51 -7.11 -17.83
C LEU A 659 27.98 -7.68 -19.19
N LYS A 660 29.29 -7.64 -19.49
CA LYS A 660 29.88 -8.24 -20.71
C LYS A 660 29.64 -9.75 -20.78
N LYS A 661 29.76 -10.47 -19.65
CA LYS A 661 29.48 -11.91 -19.57
C LYS A 661 28.01 -12.23 -19.89
N ALA A 662 27.10 -11.33 -19.53
CA ALA A 662 25.69 -11.44 -19.85
C ALA A 662 25.33 -11.01 -21.28
N ASP A 663 26.28 -10.46 -22.03
CA ASP A 663 26.04 -9.84 -23.36
C ASP A 663 25.04 -8.68 -23.26
N ALA A 664 25.06 -7.95 -22.14
CA ALA A 664 24.22 -6.78 -21.92
C ALA A 664 24.76 -5.57 -22.69
N ASP A 665 23.87 -4.74 -23.23
CA ASP A 665 24.24 -3.46 -23.84
C ASP A 665 24.29 -2.38 -22.75
N PHE A 666 25.45 -1.75 -22.57
CA PHE A 666 25.64 -0.74 -21.54
C PHE A 666 26.70 0.29 -21.94
N ALA A 667 26.61 1.47 -21.34
CA ALA A 667 27.58 2.54 -21.52
C ALA A 667 27.80 3.32 -20.23
N VAL A 668 29.06 3.63 -19.92
CA VAL A 668 29.38 4.67 -18.95
C VAL A 668 29.00 6.01 -19.57
N ILE A 669 27.98 6.65 -19.02
CA ILE A 669 27.38 7.87 -19.58
C ILE A 669 27.80 9.12 -18.83
N GLY A 670 28.25 9.02 -17.58
CA GLY A 670 28.52 10.19 -16.76
C GLY A 670 29.14 9.88 -15.41
N ARG A 671 29.16 10.91 -14.55
CA ARG A 671 29.66 10.84 -13.16
C ARG A 671 28.94 11.87 -12.28
N PRO A 672 28.84 11.64 -10.96
CA PRO A 672 28.42 12.68 -10.04
C PRO A 672 29.38 13.88 -10.04
N VAL A 673 28.85 15.08 -9.81
CA VAL A 673 29.63 16.32 -9.70
C VAL A 673 29.15 17.15 -8.50
N PRO A 674 30.00 18.00 -7.90
CA PRO A 674 29.58 18.88 -6.80
C PRO A 674 28.57 19.96 -7.21
N GLU A 675 28.60 20.38 -8.49
CA GLU A 675 27.66 21.37 -9.03
C GLU A 675 26.22 20.83 -8.97
N ARG A 676 25.29 21.64 -8.45
CA ARG A 676 23.87 21.28 -8.28
C ARG A 676 23.09 21.39 -9.61
N ALA A 677 23.55 20.67 -10.63
CA ALA A 677 22.96 20.67 -11.96
C ALA A 677 23.10 19.31 -12.65
N ILE A 678 22.20 19.01 -13.58
CA ILE A 678 22.45 18.01 -14.61
C ILE A 678 23.15 18.71 -15.78
N VAL A 679 24.38 18.31 -16.06
CA VAL A 679 25.19 18.84 -17.16
C VAL A 679 25.14 17.87 -18.33
N VAL A 680 24.38 18.22 -19.36
CA VAL A 680 24.25 17.44 -20.61
C VAL A 680 25.36 17.88 -21.56
N ARG A 681 26.19 16.93 -22.01
CA ARG A 681 27.23 17.18 -23.02
C ARG A 681 26.89 16.48 -24.33
N HIS A 682 26.91 17.24 -25.42
CA HIS A 682 26.78 16.72 -26.78
C HIS A 682 27.79 17.41 -27.70
N GLU A 683 28.77 16.67 -28.21
CA GLU A 683 29.93 17.21 -28.95
C GLU A 683 30.57 18.43 -28.24
N PHE A 684 30.43 19.64 -28.80
CA PHE A 684 30.92 20.90 -28.25
C PHE A 684 29.87 21.69 -27.45
N ASN A 685 28.61 21.24 -27.45
CA ASN A 685 27.51 21.89 -26.74
C ASN A 685 27.38 21.35 -25.32
N THR A 686 27.10 22.26 -24.39
CA THR A 686 26.82 21.94 -22.99
C THR A 686 25.52 22.62 -22.57
N THR A 687 24.55 21.82 -22.12
CA THR A 687 23.29 22.32 -21.55
C THR A 687 23.31 22.03 -20.05
N LYS A 688 23.08 23.06 -19.23
CA LYS A 688 22.95 22.92 -17.78
C LYS A 688 21.49 22.98 -17.40
N ILE A 689 21.04 22.02 -16.60
CA ILE A 689 19.66 21.91 -16.10
C ILE A 689 19.73 22.05 -14.58
N ASP A 690 19.01 23.03 -14.05
CA ASP A 690 18.93 23.29 -12.61
C ASP A 690 18.04 22.22 -11.94
N ILE A 691 18.65 21.42 -11.06
CA ILE A 691 17.94 20.31 -10.41
C ILE A 691 16.86 20.83 -9.45
N ASP A 692 17.12 21.90 -8.72
CA ASP A 692 16.19 22.39 -7.71
C ASP A 692 14.99 23.09 -8.36
N LEU A 693 15.20 23.80 -9.48
CA LEU A 693 14.10 24.32 -10.31
C LEU A 693 13.24 23.17 -10.87
N CYS A 694 13.86 22.14 -11.45
CA CYS A 694 13.14 20.98 -11.96
C CYS A 694 12.39 20.23 -10.87
N ARG A 695 12.97 20.12 -9.66
CA ARG A 695 12.29 19.50 -8.50
C ARG A 695 11.05 20.28 -8.08
N ASP A 696 11.13 21.62 -8.06
CA ASP A 696 9.97 22.47 -7.76
C ASP A 696 8.88 22.34 -8.84
N GLN A 697 9.25 22.29 -10.12
CA GLN A 697 8.32 22.03 -11.23
C GLN A 697 7.65 20.67 -11.12
N TRP A 698 8.42 19.63 -10.80
CA TRP A 698 7.96 18.26 -10.56
C TRP A 698 7.03 18.17 -9.34
N MET A 699 7.32 18.90 -8.26
CA MET A 699 6.49 18.96 -7.05
C MET A 699 5.19 19.76 -7.26
N HIS A 700 5.15 20.67 -8.23
CA HIS A 700 4.06 21.62 -8.39
C HIS A 700 2.68 20.96 -8.59
N THR A 701 2.61 19.93 -9.43
CA THR A 701 1.35 19.19 -9.66
C THR A 701 0.86 18.52 -8.37
N SER A 702 1.76 17.96 -7.55
CA SER A 702 1.41 17.42 -6.23
C SER A 702 0.83 18.49 -5.33
N TYR A 703 1.44 19.69 -5.32
CA TYR A 703 0.93 20.83 -4.55
C TYR A 703 -0.48 21.25 -4.99
N LEU A 704 -0.74 21.35 -6.30
CA LEU A 704 -2.08 21.71 -6.81
C LEU A 704 -3.14 20.70 -6.38
N LEU A 705 -2.83 19.41 -6.38
CA LEU A 705 -3.73 18.36 -5.89
C LEU A 705 -3.88 18.40 -4.37
N ASP A 706 -2.81 18.63 -3.63
CA ASP A 706 -2.85 18.66 -2.17
C ASP A 706 -3.69 19.83 -1.64
N ARG A 707 -3.71 20.98 -2.33
CA ARG A 707 -4.61 22.12 -2.01
C ARG A 707 -6.09 21.77 -2.02
N ILE A 708 -6.50 20.72 -2.74
CA ILE A 708 -7.91 20.32 -2.86
C ILE A 708 -8.33 19.41 -1.70
N GLN A 709 -7.40 18.61 -1.16
CA GLN A 709 -7.68 17.60 -0.13
C GLN A 709 -7.16 17.97 1.28
N THR A 710 -6.27 18.96 1.37
CA THR A 710 -5.64 19.42 2.60
C THR A 710 -6.05 20.87 2.86
N ALA A 711 -6.08 21.28 4.12
CA ALA A 711 -6.26 22.69 4.47
C ALA A 711 -5.22 23.57 3.73
N GLN A 712 -5.70 24.58 3.00
CA GLN A 712 -4.87 25.41 2.10
C GLN A 712 -3.55 25.91 2.74
N PRO A 713 -3.52 26.48 3.97
CA PRO A 713 -2.27 26.91 4.59
C PRO A 713 -1.24 25.78 4.79
N CYS A 714 -1.69 24.56 5.04
CA CYS A 714 -0.82 23.39 5.20
C CYS A 714 -0.27 22.94 3.84
N ALA A 715 -1.07 22.94 2.78
CA ALA A 715 -0.59 22.63 1.43
C ALA A 715 0.50 23.63 0.98
N ASP A 716 0.29 24.93 1.25
CA ASP A 716 1.25 25.99 0.96
C ASP A 716 2.56 25.80 1.76
N ALA A 717 2.44 25.53 3.07
CA ALA A 717 3.58 25.26 3.94
C ALA A 717 4.38 24.03 3.46
N ARG A 718 3.71 22.95 3.07
CA ARG A 718 4.36 21.74 2.57
C ARG A 718 5.18 21.99 1.33
N TYR A 719 4.62 22.70 0.35
CA TYR A 719 5.33 23.08 -0.86
C TYR A 719 6.52 24.00 -0.57
N ALA A 720 6.40 24.90 0.41
CA ALA A 720 7.49 25.78 0.82
C ALA A 720 8.61 25.05 1.61
N ASN A 721 8.26 24.01 2.37
CA ASN A 721 9.11 23.43 3.40
C ASN A 721 9.69 22.04 3.10
N TYR A 722 9.15 21.28 2.14
CA TYR A 722 9.63 19.91 1.85
C TYR A 722 11.15 19.84 1.61
N LYS A 723 11.74 20.90 1.03
CA LYS A 723 13.18 21.04 0.73
C LYS A 723 14.02 21.66 1.84
N LYS A 724 13.39 22.15 2.92
CA LYS A 724 14.05 22.86 4.05
C LYS A 724 14.06 22.06 5.34
N GLN A 725 13.36 20.91 5.35
CA GLN A 725 13.20 20.06 6.52
C GLN A 725 13.80 18.67 6.27
N PRO A 726 15.09 18.57 5.85
CA PRO A 726 15.72 17.27 5.65
C PRO A 726 15.79 16.50 6.97
N LEU A 727 15.74 15.18 6.86
CA LEU A 727 15.98 14.31 8.00
C LEU A 727 17.45 14.34 8.41
N ASP A 728 17.70 14.66 9.68
CA ASP A 728 19.01 14.68 10.32
C ASP A 728 18.99 13.89 11.63
N PHE A 729 20.13 13.32 12.04
CA PHE A 729 20.19 12.38 13.15
C PHE A 729 21.32 12.72 14.12
N LYS A 730 20.99 12.71 15.41
CA LYS A 730 21.94 12.75 16.52
C LYS A 730 21.64 11.58 17.44
N PHE A 731 22.43 10.52 17.31
CA PHE A 731 22.33 9.33 18.14
C PHE A 731 22.92 9.56 19.55
N PRO A 732 22.50 8.79 20.57
CA PRO A 732 23.19 8.75 21.86
C PRO A 732 24.68 8.43 21.69
N ALA A 733 25.56 9.02 22.51
CA ALA A 733 27.01 8.89 22.36
C ALA A 733 27.50 7.42 22.46
N ASP A 734 26.89 6.63 23.34
CA ASP A 734 27.27 5.23 23.57
C ASP A 734 26.48 4.24 22.69
N PHE A 735 25.78 4.72 21.65
CA PHE A 735 24.95 3.87 20.79
C PHE A 735 25.78 3.11 19.73
N SER A 736 25.95 1.81 19.96
CA SER A 736 26.70 0.92 19.04
C SER A 736 25.87 0.34 17.89
N GLY A 737 24.53 0.46 17.93
CA GLY A 737 23.64 -0.16 16.94
C GLY A 737 23.50 -1.68 17.07
N LYS A 738 24.06 -2.31 18.11
CA LYS A 738 24.07 -3.76 18.31
C LYS A 738 23.05 -4.21 19.36
N LEU A 739 22.35 -5.32 19.10
CA LEU A 739 21.44 -5.92 20.08
C LEU A 739 22.17 -6.38 21.36
N SER A 740 23.43 -6.80 21.21
CA SER A 740 24.29 -7.24 22.31
C SER A 740 24.56 -6.16 23.35
N GLN A 741 24.51 -4.87 22.99
CA GLN A 741 24.64 -3.75 23.94
C GLN A 741 23.58 -3.80 25.04
N TYR A 742 22.40 -4.35 24.73
CA TYR A 742 21.28 -4.47 25.65
C TYR A 742 21.14 -5.86 26.27
N GLY A 743 22.07 -6.78 25.99
CA GLY A 743 21.98 -8.18 26.41
C GLY A 743 20.83 -8.95 25.73
N ILE A 744 20.41 -8.52 24.53
CA ILE A 744 19.30 -9.13 23.80
C ILE A 744 19.82 -10.26 22.91
N ASP A 745 19.23 -11.45 23.08
CA ASP A 745 19.34 -12.54 22.11
C ASP A 745 18.05 -12.60 21.26
N PRO A 746 18.09 -12.23 19.96
CA PRO A 746 16.92 -12.32 19.08
C PRO A 746 16.45 -13.76 18.83
N LYS A 747 17.28 -14.76 19.17
CA LYS A 747 16.95 -16.19 19.09
C LYS A 747 16.29 -16.72 20.36
N ARG A 748 16.07 -15.89 21.39
CA ARG A 748 15.32 -16.28 22.60
C ARG A 748 14.04 -16.99 22.21
N ARG A 749 13.72 -18.10 22.89
CA ARG A 749 12.42 -18.79 22.81
C ARG A 749 11.82 -19.12 24.18
N THR A 750 12.60 -18.91 25.24
CA THR A 750 12.22 -19.16 26.62
C THR A 750 11.59 -17.92 27.25
N LYS A 751 10.71 -18.15 28.23
CA LYS A 751 10.07 -17.09 29.03
C LYS A 751 11.08 -16.44 29.97
N THR A 752 10.97 -15.13 30.16
CA THR A 752 11.80 -14.39 31.13
C THR A 752 11.15 -14.30 32.50
N GLY A 753 9.83 -14.50 32.58
CA GLY A 753 9.04 -14.26 33.80
C GLY A 753 8.63 -12.80 33.98
N ILE A 754 9.15 -11.89 33.15
CA ILE A 754 8.83 -10.47 33.20
C ILE A 754 7.62 -10.20 32.31
N LYS A 755 6.46 -9.98 32.94
CA LYS A 755 5.17 -9.96 32.26
C LYS A 755 4.76 -8.55 31.83
N ALA A 756 4.36 -8.46 30.58
CA ALA A 756 3.73 -7.27 30.02
C ALA A 756 2.48 -7.66 29.22
N ALA A 757 1.64 -6.69 28.89
CA ALA A 757 0.47 -6.91 28.05
C ALA A 757 0.32 -5.80 27.03
N ILE A 758 -0.08 -6.18 25.81
CA ILE A 758 -0.72 -5.23 24.91
C ILE A 758 -2.22 -5.21 25.22
N ILE A 759 -2.81 -4.03 25.20
CA ILE A 759 -4.26 -3.83 25.32
C ILE A 759 -4.77 -3.37 23.96
N ARG A 760 -5.76 -4.09 23.43
CA ARG A 760 -6.40 -3.75 22.16
C ARG A 760 -7.92 -3.87 22.19
N GLU A 761 -8.57 -3.07 21.37
CA GLU A 761 -10.01 -3.09 21.08
C GLU A 761 -10.21 -3.44 19.59
N LYS A 762 -11.45 -3.73 19.19
CA LYS A 762 -11.81 -3.88 17.78
C LYS A 762 -11.36 -2.66 16.97
N GLY A 763 -10.77 -2.91 15.79
CA GLY A 763 -10.19 -1.86 14.93
C GLY A 763 -8.73 -1.49 15.22
N ILE A 764 -8.15 -1.95 16.34
CA ILE A 764 -6.70 -1.84 16.57
C ILE A 764 -5.93 -2.69 15.57
N ASN A 765 -4.82 -2.15 15.06
CA ASN A 765 -4.06 -2.75 13.97
C ASN A 765 -2.54 -2.69 14.11
N GLY A 766 -2.01 -1.97 15.12
CA GLY A 766 -0.57 -1.92 15.45
C GLY A 766 -0.16 -2.84 16.61
N ASP A 767 -0.90 -3.92 16.84
CA ASP A 767 -0.75 -4.80 18.01
C ASP A 767 0.45 -5.74 17.92
N ARG A 768 0.72 -6.32 16.75
CA ARG A 768 1.75 -7.37 16.61
C ARG A 768 3.17 -6.82 16.59
N GLU A 769 3.42 -5.70 15.91
CA GLU A 769 4.73 -5.05 15.93
C GLU A 769 5.09 -4.54 17.33
N MET A 770 4.10 -4.03 18.07
CA MET A 770 4.29 -3.62 19.46
C MET A 770 4.61 -4.83 20.34
N ALA A 771 3.85 -5.91 20.21
CA ALA A 771 4.09 -7.14 20.94
C ALA A 771 5.48 -7.73 20.65
N TYR A 772 5.91 -7.72 19.38
CA TYR A 772 7.24 -8.18 19.01
C TYR A 772 8.35 -7.28 19.58
N THR A 773 8.17 -5.95 19.56
CA THR A 773 9.12 -5.00 20.14
C THR A 773 9.32 -5.24 21.63
N MET A 774 8.21 -5.37 22.37
CA MET A 774 8.25 -5.70 23.80
C MET A 774 8.88 -7.07 24.06
N TYR A 775 8.55 -8.07 23.22
CA TYR A 775 9.16 -9.39 23.30
C TYR A 775 10.67 -9.35 23.09
N LEU A 776 11.14 -8.63 22.07
CA LEU A 776 12.55 -8.48 21.75
C LEU A 776 13.31 -7.79 22.90
N ALA A 777 12.71 -6.77 23.51
CA ALA A 777 13.26 -6.11 24.69
C ALA A 777 13.38 -7.03 25.91
N GLY A 778 12.64 -8.16 25.94
CA GLY A 778 12.75 -9.23 26.94
C GLY A 778 11.48 -9.51 27.75
N PHE A 779 10.31 -8.99 27.34
CA PHE A 779 9.05 -9.27 28.02
C PHE A 779 8.39 -10.58 27.55
N ASP A 780 7.57 -11.16 28.43
CA ASP A 780 6.56 -12.17 28.08
C ASP A 780 5.21 -11.44 27.89
N VAL A 781 4.85 -11.20 26.62
CA VAL A 781 3.76 -10.28 26.25
C VAL A 781 2.44 -11.02 26.08
N LYS A 782 1.41 -10.64 26.85
CA LYS A 782 0.03 -11.13 26.70
C LYS A 782 -0.77 -10.33 25.66
N ASP A 783 -1.55 -11.01 24.83
CA ASP A 783 -2.61 -10.39 24.00
C ASP A 783 -3.89 -10.21 24.83
N VAL A 784 -4.17 -8.99 25.30
CA VAL A 784 -5.37 -8.67 26.08
C VAL A 784 -6.33 -7.85 25.23
N HIS A 785 -7.43 -8.48 24.81
CA HIS A 785 -8.52 -7.77 24.14
C HIS A 785 -9.47 -7.16 25.17
N MET A 786 -10.14 -6.05 24.86
CA MET A 786 -11.13 -5.43 25.75
C MET A 786 -12.25 -6.38 26.19
N THR A 787 -12.59 -7.38 25.37
CA THR A 787 -13.54 -8.44 25.74
C THR A 787 -13.02 -9.35 26.86
N ASP A 788 -11.71 -9.53 26.99
CA ASP A 788 -11.09 -10.30 28.07
C ASP A 788 -11.23 -9.57 29.41
N LEU A 789 -11.02 -8.24 29.43
CA LEU A 789 -11.23 -7.40 30.59
C LEU A 789 -12.73 -7.30 30.94
N ALA A 790 -13.60 -7.06 29.95
CA ALA A 790 -15.03 -6.88 30.15
C ALA A 790 -15.73 -8.15 30.68
N SER A 791 -15.22 -9.33 30.30
CA SER A 791 -15.71 -10.60 30.83
C SER A 791 -15.11 -10.96 32.20
N GLY A 792 -13.94 -10.39 32.55
CA GLY A 792 -13.17 -10.74 33.76
C GLY A 792 -12.23 -11.93 33.57
N ARG A 793 -11.87 -12.28 32.32
CA ARG A 793 -10.87 -13.32 32.01
C ARG A 793 -9.45 -12.88 32.36
N GLU A 794 -9.23 -11.57 32.47
CA GLU A 794 -7.98 -10.92 32.82
C GLU A 794 -8.27 -9.69 33.70
N THR A 795 -7.40 -9.44 34.68
CA THR A 795 -7.52 -8.39 35.71
C THR A 795 -6.29 -7.47 35.76
N LEU A 796 -5.23 -7.79 35.01
CA LEU A 796 -3.93 -7.08 34.96
C LEU A 796 -3.12 -7.14 36.26
N GLU A 797 -3.55 -7.94 37.25
CA GLU A 797 -2.90 -8.04 38.56
C GLU A 797 -1.49 -8.65 38.48
N ASP A 798 -1.24 -9.53 37.51
CA ASP A 798 0.07 -10.17 37.30
C ASP A 798 0.90 -9.49 36.20
N VAL A 799 0.49 -8.29 35.75
CA VAL A 799 1.17 -7.52 34.71
C VAL A 799 1.78 -6.26 35.32
N ASN A 800 2.99 -5.89 34.89
CA ASN A 800 3.70 -4.70 35.35
C ASN A 800 3.80 -3.60 34.29
N PHE A 801 3.69 -3.96 33.01
CA PHE A 801 3.74 -2.99 31.92
C PHE A 801 2.60 -3.26 30.94
N ILE A 802 1.77 -2.25 30.68
CA ILE A 802 0.73 -2.32 29.65
C ILE A 802 0.99 -1.32 28.53
N VAL A 803 0.68 -1.72 27.30
CA VAL A 803 0.74 -0.84 26.14
C VAL A 803 -0.61 -0.79 25.44
N TYR A 804 -1.18 0.41 25.34
CA TYR A 804 -2.34 0.67 24.49
C TYR A 804 -1.85 0.89 23.05
N CYS A 805 -2.18 -0.05 22.18
CA CYS A 805 -1.64 -0.08 20.82
C CYS A 805 -2.33 0.94 19.89
N GLY A 806 -1.66 1.30 18.79
CA GLY A 806 -2.22 2.17 17.75
C GLY A 806 -3.18 1.46 16.79
N GLY A 807 -3.99 2.24 16.09
CA GLY A 807 -4.97 1.76 15.10
C GLY A 807 -6.17 2.67 15.02
N PHE A 808 -7.34 2.12 14.66
CA PHE A 808 -8.58 2.87 14.48
C PHE A 808 -9.69 2.21 15.29
N SER A 809 -9.61 2.28 16.63
CA SER A 809 -10.65 1.67 17.46
C SER A 809 -12.03 2.26 17.13
N ASN A 810 -13.02 1.39 16.86
CA ASN A 810 -14.34 1.80 16.38
C ASN A 810 -14.32 2.68 15.10
N SER A 811 -13.29 2.57 14.24
CA SER A 811 -13.08 3.47 13.08
C SER A 811 -12.99 4.95 13.44
N ASP A 812 -12.63 5.27 14.70
CA ASP A 812 -12.66 6.63 15.28
C ASP A 812 -14.02 7.35 15.18
N VAL A 813 -15.10 6.58 14.99
CA VAL A 813 -16.47 7.12 14.99
C VAL A 813 -16.79 7.68 16.39
N LEU A 814 -17.44 8.85 16.43
CA LEU A 814 -17.66 9.71 17.61
C LEU A 814 -16.43 10.51 18.08
N GLY A 815 -15.28 10.33 17.44
CA GLY A 815 -13.96 10.88 17.79
C GLY A 815 -13.02 9.79 18.26
N SER A 816 -11.73 9.93 17.98
CA SER A 816 -10.76 8.85 18.17
C SER A 816 -10.68 8.34 19.60
N ALA A 817 -10.59 7.02 19.75
CA ALA A 817 -10.52 6.29 21.02
C ALA A 817 -11.67 6.53 22.03
N LYS A 818 -12.67 7.36 21.75
CA LYS A 818 -13.77 7.63 22.70
C LYS A 818 -14.65 6.41 22.96
N GLY A 819 -14.93 5.62 21.93
CA GLY A 819 -15.63 4.34 22.08
C GLY A 819 -14.85 3.36 22.97
N TRP A 820 -13.53 3.32 22.81
CA TRP A 820 -12.62 2.51 23.62
C TRP A 820 -12.55 3.01 25.08
N ALA A 821 -12.47 4.33 25.29
CA ALA A 821 -12.54 4.93 26.62
C ALA A 821 -13.88 4.63 27.30
N GLY A 822 -14.99 4.70 26.57
CA GLY A 822 -16.31 4.32 27.06
C GLY A 822 -16.37 2.88 27.55
N ALA A 823 -15.65 1.95 26.89
CA ALA A 823 -15.55 0.57 27.34
C ALA A 823 -14.89 0.46 28.73
N PHE A 824 -13.89 1.29 29.04
CA PHE A 824 -13.29 1.37 30.38
C PHE A 824 -14.16 2.13 31.39
N LYS A 825 -14.74 3.28 31.00
CA LYS A 825 -15.50 4.17 31.91
C LYS A 825 -16.79 3.50 32.40
N TYR A 826 -17.50 2.79 31.52
CA TYR A 826 -18.87 2.34 31.80
C TYR A 826 -19.01 0.84 32.11
N ASN A 827 -17.97 0.02 31.90
CA ASN A 827 -17.98 -1.37 32.35
C ASN A 827 -17.19 -1.54 33.66
N GLU A 828 -17.89 -1.91 34.72
CA GLU A 828 -17.34 -1.98 36.08
C GLU A 828 -16.08 -2.85 36.20
N LYS A 829 -16.02 -4.00 35.51
CA LYS A 829 -14.87 -4.92 35.58
C LYS A 829 -13.63 -4.31 34.94
N THR A 830 -13.79 -3.74 33.76
CA THR A 830 -12.67 -3.07 33.05
C THR A 830 -12.16 -1.86 33.82
N ARG A 831 -13.07 -1.05 34.37
CA ARG A 831 -12.74 0.11 35.20
C ARG A 831 -11.91 -0.30 36.42
N LYS A 832 -12.38 -1.32 37.16
CA LYS A 832 -11.67 -1.84 38.34
C LYS A 832 -10.30 -2.38 38.00
N ALA A 833 -10.17 -3.16 36.91
CA ALA A 833 -8.87 -3.68 36.46
C ALA A 833 -7.88 -2.53 36.16
N LEU A 834 -8.36 -1.49 35.46
CA LEU A 834 -7.56 -0.31 35.14
C LEU A 834 -7.15 0.49 36.39
N GLU A 835 -8.10 0.82 37.25
CA GLU A 835 -7.84 1.56 38.50
C GLU A 835 -6.86 0.81 39.41
N ASN A 836 -7.02 -0.51 39.53
CA ASN A 836 -6.10 -1.33 40.33
C ASN A 836 -4.69 -1.37 39.75
N PHE A 837 -4.57 -1.36 38.41
CA PHE A 837 -3.27 -1.27 37.74
C PHE A 837 -2.57 0.07 38.00
N TYR A 838 -3.28 1.20 37.90
CA TYR A 838 -2.70 2.52 38.08
C TYR A 838 -2.43 2.89 39.55
N LYS A 839 -3.13 2.29 40.52
CA LYS A 839 -2.86 2.44 41.96
C LYS A 839 -1.53 1.81 42.40
N ARG A 840 -1.00 0.88 41.62
CA ARG A 840 0.22 0.15 41.96
C ARG A 840 1.47 1.00 41.68
N PRO A 841 2.46 1.04 42.59
CA PRO A 841 3.71 1.76 42.36
C PRO A 841 4.70 0.98 41.49
N ASP A 842 4.40 -0.29 41.17
CA ASP A 842 5.22 -1.19 40.36
C ASP A 842 4.71 -1.36 38.93
N THR A 843 3.95 -0.38 38.42
CA THR A 843 3.38 -0.41 37.06
C THR A 843 3.87 0.72 36.16
N LEU A 844 4.02 0.41 34.87
CA LEU A 844 4.28 1.33 33.76
C LEU A 844 3.13 1.25 32.75
N SER A 845 2.90 2.32 32.01
CA SER A 845 2.07 2.25 30.81
C SER A 845 2.57 3.12 29.67
N LEU A 846 2.29 2.66 28.45
CA LEU A 846 2.58 3.37 27.21
C LEU A 846 1.31 3.44 26.36
N GLY A 847 1.00 4.62 25.83
CA GLY A 847 -0.02 4.81 24.79
C GLY A 847 0.63 5.29 23.51
N VAL A 848 0.42 4.57 22.40
CA VAL A 848 0.94 4.93 21.08
C VAL A 848 -0.22 5.23 20.14
N CYS A 849 -0.20 6.40 19.49
CA CYS A 849 -1.21 6.84 18.53
C CYS A 849 -2.65 6.73 19.09
N ASN A 850 -3.45 5.74 18.68
CA ASN A 850 -4.80 5.52 19.24
C ASN A 850 -4.79 5.16 20.73
N GLY A 851 -3.72 4.53 21.21
CA GLY A 851 -3.47 4.38 22.65
C GLY A 851 -3.12 5.68 23.37
N CYS A 852 -2.45 6.62 22.69
CA CYS A 852 -2.18 7.97 23.23
C CYS A 852 -3.47 8.79 23.33
N GLN A 853 -4.34 8.68 22.32
CA GLN A 853 -5.69 9.24 22.34
C GLN A 853 -6.51 8.67 23.50
N LEU A 854 -6.48 7.35 23.70
CA LEU A 854 -7.15 6.69 24.82
C LEU A 854 -6.64 7.19 26.18
N MET A 855 -5.32 7.27 26.38
CA MET A 855 -4.76 7.70 27.66
C MET A 855 -5.12 9.15 28.02
N ASN A 856 -5.20 10.03 27.03
CA ASN A 856 -5.70 11.40 27.22
C ASN A 856 -7.20 11.40 27.51
N GLU A 857 -8.02 10.65 26.77
CA GLU A 857 -9.47 10.60 27.02
C GLU A 857 -9.82 9.99 28.39
N LEU A 858 -8.98 9.12 28.94
CA LEU A 858 -9.11 8.52 30.28
C LEU A 858 -8.40 9.33 31.38
N GLU A 859 -7.76 10.45 31.04
CA GLU A 859 -7.03 11.32 31.97
C GLU A 859 -5.91 10.64 32.76
N LEU A 860 -5.22 9.68 32.14
CA LEU A 860 -4.28 8.78 32.82
C LEU A 860 -2.89 9.41 33.04
N ILE A 861 -2.57 10.51 32.37
CA ILE A 861 -1.25 11.18 32.47
C ILE A 861 -1.21 12.23 33.58
N HIS A 862 -2.25 13.06 33.64
CA HIS A 862 -2.37 14.14 34.62
C HIS A 862 -3.76 14.10 35.29
N PRO A 863 -4.03 13.09 36.12
CA PRO A 863 -5.36 12.89 36.69
C PRO A 863 -5.79 14.07 37.56
N GLY A 864 -7.03 14.55 37.38
CA GLY A 864 -7.64 15.58 38.21
C GLY A 864 -7.23 17.03 37.92
N ARG A 865 -6.53 17.30 36.80
CA ARG A 865 -6.24 18.68 36.37
C ARG A 865 -7.49 19.39 35.82
N PRO A 866 -7.76 20.66 36.17
CA PRO A 866 -8.93 21.39 35.65
C PRO A 866 -8.92 21.59 34.13
N ASN A 867 -7.76 21.93 33.56
CA ASN A 867 -7.57 22.17 32.12
C ASN A 867 -6.81 20.99 31.49
N HIS A 868 -7.46 19.84 31.40
CA HIS A 868 -6.77 18.64 30.91
C HIS A 868 -6.36 18.77 29.42
N PRO A 869 -5.11 18.41 29.06
CA PRO A 869 -4.69 18.14 27.68
C PRO A 869 -5.70 17.37 26.86
N LYS A 870 -5.83 17.74 25.58
CA LYS A 870 -6.69 17.06 24.61
C LYS A 870 -5.93 16.76 23.34
N LEU A 871 -6.39 15.75 22.62
CA LEU A 871 -5.98 15.51 21.23
C LEU A 871 -7.10 15.96 20.30
N LEU A 872 -6.75 16.75 19.29
CA LEU A 872 -7.65 17.29 18.29
C LEU A 872 -7.28 16.77 16.89
N HIS A 873 -8.13 17.06 15.91
CA HIS A 873 -7.78 16.92 14.49
C HIS A 873 -6.47 17.65 14.18
N ASN A 874 -5.68 17.06 13.28
CA ASN A 874 -4.51 17.73 12.72
C ASN A 874 -4.96 19.03 12.01
N ASP A 875 -4.11 20.06 12.01
CA ASP A 875 -4.40 21.33 11.31
C ASP A 875 -4.55 21.16 9.78
N SER A 876 -4.03 20.06 9.22
CA SER A 876 -4.20 19.70 7.82
C SER A 876 -5.61 19.21 7.47
N HIS A 877 -6.44 18.86 8.48
CA HIS A 877 -7.73 18.18 8.32
C HIS A 877 -7.69 16.87 7.53
N LYS A 878 -6.50 16.27 7.44
CA LYS A 878 -6.21 15.04 6.69
C LYS A 878 -5.45 14.08 7.59
N PHE A 879 -5.58 12.78 7.31
CA PHE A 879 -4.66 11.79 7.88
C PHE A 879 -3.25 12.06 7.38
N GLU A 880 -2.28 12.06 8.30
CA GLU A 880 -0.87 12.28 7.98
C GLU A 880 -0.09 11.01 8.24
N SER A 881 0.65 10.55 7.23
CA SER A 881 1.67 9.53 7.40
C SER A 881 2.98 9.96 6.79
N SER A 882 3.99 10.08 7.66
CA SER A 882 5.32 10.59 7.33
C SER A 882 6.36 9.94 8.23
N PHE A 883 7.62 9.97 7.79
CA PHE A 883 8.77 9.67 8.64
C PHE A 883 9.44 11.01 8.96
N VAL A 884 9.46 11.40 10.23
CA VAL A 884 9.86 12.74 10.68
C VAL A 884 10.95 12.66 11.73
N ASN A 885 11.67 13.77 11.94
CA ASN A 885 12.56 13.89 13.09
C ASN A 885 11.82 14.32 14.35
N VAL A 886 12.25 13.74 15.47
CA VAL A 886 11.88 14.16 16.81
C VAL A 886 13.13 14.37 17.66
N ASP A 887 13.07 15.38 18.53
CA ASP A 887 14.08 15.67 19.53
C ASP A 887 13.61 15.14 20.89
N ILE A 888 14.46 14.36 21.56
CA ILE A 888 14.20 13.89 22.93
C ILE A 888 14.76 14.93 23.90
N CYS A 889 13.86 15.61 24.61
CA CYS A 889 14.20 16.64 25.58
C CYS A 889 14.71 16.02 26.89
N GLU A 890 15.35 16.83 27.75
CA GLU A 890 15.60 16.43 29.13
C GLU A 890 14.29 16.06 29.82
N ASN A 891 14.25 14.88 30.45
CA ASN A 891 13.00 14.33 30.97
C ASN A 891 13.21 13.31 32.10
N ASN A 892 12.13 13.04 32.83
CA ASN A 892 12.09 12.04 33.90
C ASN A 892 11.37 10.73 33.49
N SER A 893 11.07 10.53 32.20
CA SER A 893 10.39 9.31 31.74
C SER A 893 11.28 8.10 31.94
N VAL A 894 10.72 7.02 32.50
CA VAL A 894 11.43 5.74 32.62
C VAL A 894 11.91 5.26 31.26
N MET A 895 11.11 5.42 30.21
CA MET A 895 11.45 4.92 28.88
C MET A 895 12.44 5.84 28.14
N LEU A 896 12.28 7.17 28.21
CA LEU A 896 12.99 8.10 27.33
C LEU A 896 14.18 8.83 27.96
N LYS A 897 14.40 8.71 29.28
CA LYS A 897 15.44 9.48 29.98
C LYS A 897 16.85 9.26 29.42
N THR A 898 17.22 8.03 29.06
CA THR A 898 18.58 7.75 28.53
C THR A 898 18.78 8.22 27.08
N LEU A 899 17.70 8.59 26.39
CA LEU A 899 17.74 9.09 25.02
C LEU A 899 17.79 10.62 24.95
N ALA A 900 17.77 11.33 26.09
CA ALA A 900 17.81 12.79 26.14
C ALA A 900 18.95 13.39 25.31
N GLY A 901 18.65 14.47 24.59
CA GLY A 901 19.59 15.15 23.70
C GLY A 901 19.78 14.50 22.33
N SER A 902 19.06 13.40 22.04
CA SER A 902 19.04 12.74 20.73
C SER A 902 18.06 13.40 19.77
N ARG A 903 18.38 13.33 18.47
CA ARG A 903 17.49 13.61 17.35
C ARG A 903 17.34 12.35 16.53
N LEU A 904 16.13 11.80 16.47
CA LEU A 904 15.86 10.48 15.87
C LEU A 904 14.76 10.58 14.82
N GLY A 905 14.75 9.65 13.86
CA GLY A 905 13.65 9.48 12.90
C GLY A 905 12.59 8.55 13.44
N VAL A 906 11.30 8.88 13.26
CA VAL A 906 10.16 8.07 13.72
C VAL A 906 8.98 8.18 12.77
N TRP A 907 8.17 7.12 12.70
CA TRP A 907 6.93 7.10 11.93
C TRP A 907 5.80 7.84 12.63
N VAL A 908 5.03 8.61 11.87
CA VAL A 908 3.71 9.14 12.26
C VAL A 908 2.65 8.60 11.30
N ALA A 909 1.46 8.34 11.82
CA ALA A 909 0.32 7.79 11.07
C ALA A 909 -1.00 8.07 11.81
N HIS A 910 -1.56 9.28 11.66
CA HIS A 910 -2.78 9.68 12.38
C HIS A 910 -3.49 10.89 11.76
N GLY A 911 -4.82 11.00 11.96
CA GLY A 911 -5.63 12.18 11.60
C GLY A 911 -6.02 13.09 12.78
N GLU A 912 -5.87 12.59 14.02
CA GLU A 912 -6.28 13.26 15.26
C GLU A 912 -5.16 13.22 16.31
N GLY A 913 -4.00 13.81 15.99
CA GLY A 913 -2.82 13.76 16.86
C GLY A 913 -2.35 15.09 17.41
N LYS A 914 -3.13 16.16 17.24
CA LYS A 914 -2.73 17.50 17.69
C LYS A 914 -2.87 17.62 19.20
N PHE A 915 -1.76 17.69 19.92
CA PHE A 915 -1.77 18.03 21.34
C PHE A 915 -2.22 19.48 21.53
N ASN A 916 -3.38 19.65 22.14
CA ASN A 916 -3.89 20.94 22.60
C ASN A 916 -3.61 21.08 24.10
N LEU A 917 -2.64 21.94 24.42
CA LEU A 917 -2.07 22.15 25.75
C LEU A 917 -2.39 23.58 26.22
N PRO A 918 -3.50 23.78 26.96
CA PRO A 918 -4.03 25.13 27.26
C PRO A 918 -3.22 25.95 28.26
N ASP A 919 -2.43 25.31 29.11
CA ASP A 919 -1.59 25.98 30.11
C ASP A 919 -0.17 26.26 29.56
N PRO A 920 0.68 27.04 30.26
CA PRO A 920 2.06 27.26 29.85
C PRO A 920 2.88 25.96 29.75
N GLU A 921 3.87 25.94 28.86
CA GLU A 921 4.67 24.74 28.53
C GLU A 921 5.31 24.07 29.76
N ASP A 922 5.83 24.87 30.69
CA ASP A 922 6.53 24.42 31.90
C ASP A 922 5.63 23.66 32.89
N THR A 923 4.32 23.68 32.68
CA THR A 923 3.36 22.89 33.45
C THR A 923 3.21 21.45 32.95
N TYR A 924 3.77 21.13 31.78
CA TYR A 924 3.69 19.82 31.13
C TYR A 924 5.06 19.16 31.05
N ASN A 925 5.13 17.86 31.33
CA ASN A 925 6.34 17.09 31.06
C ASN A 925 6.30 16.60 29.62
N ILE A 926 6.97 17.32 28.71
CA ILE A 926 7.07 17.00 27.27
C ILE A 926 8.44 16.35 27.01
N PRO A 927 8.57 15.02 27.02
CA PRO A 927 9.85 14.35 26.82
C PRO A 927 10.31 14.31 25.36
N MET A 928 9.40 14.55 24.40
CA MET A 928 9.68 14.43 22.97
C MET A 928 8.91 15.49 22.18
N LYS A 929 9.61 16.17 21.27
CA LYS A 929 9.06 17.19 20.37
C LYS A 929 9.35 16.87 18.91
N TYR A 930 8.48 17.30 18.00
CA TYR A 930 8.81 17.38 16.58
C TYR A 930 9.96 18.37 16.39
N SER A 931 10.96 17.96 15.61
CA SER A 931 12.21 18.72 15.46
C SER A 931 12.07 20.03 14.68
N TYR A 932 11.12 20.06 13.76
CA TYR A 932 10.71 21.26 13.03
C TYR A 932 9.35 21.69 13.57
N ASP A 933 9.13 22.99 13.70
CA ASP A 933 7.90 23.60 14.22
C ASP A 933 6.82 23.81 13.15
N GLU A 934 7.23 23.98 11.89
CA GLU A 934 6.32 24.13 10.75
C GLU A 934 5.93 22.80 10.09
N TYR A 935 4.73 22.77 9.48
CA TYR A 935 4.27 21.64 8.64
C TYR A 935 5.17 21.46 7.41
N PRO A 936 5.48 20.22 6.99
CA PRO A 936 5.01 18.95 7.54
C PRO A 936 5.88 18.34 8.66
N GLY A 937 7.01 18.95 9.01
CA GLY A 937 7.90 18.46 10.06
C GLY A 937 7.23 18.39 11.44
N ASN A 938 6.37 19.35 11.77
CA ASN A 938 5.29 19.18 12.75
C ASN A 938 4.02 18.78 11.97
N PRO A 939 3.67 17.48 11.91
CA PRO A 939 2.65 17.00 10.99
C PRO A 939 1.23 17.39 11.39
N ASN A 940 1.01 17.88 12.62
CA ASN A 940 -0.33 18.02 13.17
C ASN A 940 -0.62 19.36 13.84
N GLY A 941 0.40 20.22 14.01
CA GLY A 941 0.26 21.53 14.62
C GLY A 941 0.14 21.51 16.15
N SER A 942 0.74 20.51 16.81
CA SER A 942 0.72 20.37 18.28
C SER A 942 1.33 21.58 18.98
N CYS A 943 0.72 22.00 20.09
CA CYS A 943 1.27 23.00 21.00
C CYS A 943 2.69 22.63 21.44
N TYR A 944 3.60 23.61 21.45
CA TYR A 944 5.00 23.44 21.85
C TYR A 944 5.76 22.37 21.06
N ASN A 945 5.25 22.02 19.87
CA ASN A 945 5.71 20.90 19.04
C ASN A 945 5.67 19.54 19.75
N ALA A 946 4.82 19.38 20.77
CA ALA A 946 4.75 18.16 21.55
C ALA A 946 4.44 16.94 20.66
N ALA A 947 5.26 15.90 20.77
CA ALA A 947 5.02 14.60 20.16
C ALA A 947 4.68 13.53 21.21
N ALA A 948 5.03 13.79 22.48
CA ALA A 948 4.66 12.98 23.63
C ALA A 948 4.51 13.80 24.92
N ILE A 949 3.78 13.25 25.89
CA ILE A 949 3.66 13.74 27.27
C ILE A 949 3.85 12.58 28.26
N VAL A 950 4.32 12.88 29.48
CA VAL A 950 4.55 11.86 30.53
C VAL A 950 4.01 12.31 31.89
N SER A 951 3.59 11.34 32.71
CA SER A 951 3.17 11.60 34.09
C SER A 951 4.29 12.21 34.93
N ASP A 952 3.93 12.89 36.02
CA ASP A 952 4.88 13.61 36.89
C ASP A 952 5.92 12.67 37.54
N ASP A 953 5.55 11.41 37.74
CA ASP A 953 6.44 10.36 38.26
C ASP A 953 7.21 9.60 37.17
N GLY A 954 7.04 9.96 35.89
CA GLY A 954 7.75 9.39 34.75
C GLY A 954 7.29 8.00 34.29
N ARG A 955 6.27 7.40 34.92
CA ARG A 955 5.86 5.99 34.68
C ARG A 955 4.87 5.78 33.53
N HIS A 956 4.08 6.79 33.19
CA HIS A 956 3.00 6.69 32.23
C HIS A 956 3.28 7.62 31.06
N LEU A 957 3.59 7.06 29.89
CA LEU A 957 4.03 7.78 28.70
C LEU A 957 2.96 7.70 27.60
N SER A 958 2.63 8.84 26.99
CA SER A 958 1.65 8.94 25.91
C SER A 958 2.27 9.65 24.72
N MET A 959 2.30 9.01 23.55
CA MET A 959 2.95 9.56 22.35
C MET A 959 2.17 9.25 21.06
N MET A 960 2.19 10.20 20.12
CA MET A 960 1.58 10.00 18.80
C MET A 960 2.46 9.21 17.82
N PRO A 961 3.79 9.41 17.77
CA PRO A 961 4.66 8.63 16.88
C PRO A 961 4.76 7.15 17.25
N HIS A 962 5.16 6.32 16.29
CA HIS A 962 5.25 4.85 16.38
C HIS A 962 6.70 4.35 16.44
N PRO A 963 7.38 4.37 17.61
CA PRO A 963 8.75 3.85 17.74
C PRO A 963 8.84 2.33 17.50
N GLU A 964 7.77 1.57 17.77
CA GLU A 964 7.69 0.12 17.54
C GLU A 964 7.74 -0.27 16.06
N ARG A 965 7.50 0.70 15.15
CA ARG A 965 7.62 0.55 13.71
C ARG A 965 8.98 1.03 13.18
N ALA A 966 9.92 1.36 14.06
CA ALA A 966 11.23 1.90 13.71
C ALA A 966 12.36 1.36 14.61
N ILE A 967 12.21 0.15 15.18
CA ILE A 967 13.22 -0.46 16.05
C ILE A 967 14.40 -1.08 15.29
N PHE A 968 14.26 -1.24 13.97
CA PHE A 968 15.32 -1.70 13.09
C PHE A 968 15.62 -0.68 12.00
N SER A 969 16.88 -0.60 11.58
CA SER A 969 17.34 0.31 10.52
C SER A 969 16.56 0.13 9.21
N TRP A 970 16.23 -1.12 8.85
CA TRP A 970 15.46 -1.45 7.64
C TRP A 970 13.97 -1.07 7.72
N GLN A 971 13.42 -0.81 8.90
CA GLN A 971 12.05 -0.31 9.05
C GLN A 971 11.95 1.20 8.87
N CYS A 972 13.07 1.91 8.98
CA CYS A 972 13.10 3.36 8.81
C CYS A 972 12.99 3.73 7.33
N ALA A 973 12.16 4.72 6.98
CA ALA A 973 12.10 5.24 5.62
C ALA A 973 13.45 5.80 5.14
N TYR A 974 14.22 6.35 6.09
CA TYR A 974 15.58 6.81 5.88
C TYR A 974 16.41 6.51 7.11
N TYR A 975 17.61 6.00 6.88
CA TYR A 975 18.62 5.74 7.90
C TYR A 975 19.99 6.19 7.35
N PRO A 976 20.86 6.79 8.17
CA PRO A 976 22.14 7.32 7.68
C PRO A 976 23.00 6.26 7.00
N ASP A 977 23.58 6.59 5.84
CA ASP A 977 24.29 5.63 4.97
C ASP A 977 25.44 4.90 5.70
N GLY A 978 26.18 5.59 6.57
CA GLY A 978 27.27 5.00 7.36
C GLY A 978 26.84 4.12 8.55
N ARG A 979 25.54 3.91 8.73
CA ARG A 979 24.98 3.12 9.85
C ARG A 979 24.01 2.02 9.39
N LYS A 980 23.88 1.75 8.10
CA LYS A 980 22.92 0.75 7.57
C LYS A 980 23.06 -0.66 8.20
N ASP A 981 24.26 -1.01 8.66
CA ASP A 981 24.55 -2.29 9.32
C ASP A 981 24.18 -2.34 10.81
N ASP A 982 23.62 -1.26 11.35
CA ASP A 982 23.02 -1.27 12.68
C ASP A 982 21.91 -2.33 12.72
N GLU A 983 21.96 -3.19 13.73
CA GLU A 983 20.99 -4.27 13.96
C GLU A 983 19.70 -3.73 14.55
N THR A 984 19.73 -2.57 15.19
CA THR A 984 18.60 -1.91 15.84
C THR A 984 18.81 -0.40 15.84
N THR A 985 17.76 0.38 16.05
CA THR A 985 17.81 1.82 16.27
C THR A 985 17.80 2.14 17.78
N PRO A 986 18.03 3.40 18.20
CA PRO A 986 17.90 3.77 19.62
C PRO A 986 16.50 3.57 20.20
N TRP A 987 15.45 3.45 19.37
CA TRP A 987 14.09 3.26 19.86
C TRP A 987 13.90 1.98 20.68
N LEU A 988 14.69 0.93 20.41
CA LEU A 988 14.64 -0.31 21.20
C LEU A 988 15.06 -0.07 22.67
N GLU A 989 15.96 0.89 22.92
CA GLU A 989 16.44 1.21 24.27
C GLU A 989 15.29 1.64 25.19
N ALA A 990 14.29 2.36 24.65
CA ALA A 990 13.13 2.79 25.42
C ALA A 990 12.35 1.61 26.04
N PHE A 991 12.22 0.51 25.29
CA PHE A 991 11.56 -0.71 25.76
C PHE A 991 12.47 -1.53 26.69
N VAL A 992 13.79 -1.50 26.47
CA VAL A 992 14.78 -2.09 27.39
C VAL A 992 14.75 -1.38 28.74
N ASN A 993 14.63 -0.06 28.75
CA ASN A 993 14.50 0.74 29.97
C ASN A 993 13.25 0.36 30.75
N ALA A 994 12.10 0.20 30.06
CA ALA A 994 10.88 -0.31 30.67
C ALA A 994 11.10 -1.71 31.30
N ARG A 995 11.77 -2.63 30.61
CA ARG A 995 12.06 -3.98 31.15
C ARG A 995 12.91 -3.88 32.41
N LYS A 996 14.03 -3.14 32.36
CA LYS A 996 14.96 -3.01 33.50
C LYS A 996 14.24 -2.45 34.72
N TRP A 997 13.41 -1.43 34.55
CA TRP A 997 12.61 -0.86 35.64
C TRP A 997 11.65 -1.89 36.24
N VAL A 998 10.93 -2.66 35.41
CA VAL A 998 10.02 -3.71 35.91
C VAL A 998 10.79 -4.79 36.66
N GLU A 999 11.93 -5.23 36.13
CA GLU A 999 12.78 -6.24 36.78
C GLU A 999 13.24 -5.79 38.17
N GLU A 1000 13.64 -4.53 38.32
CA GLU A 1000 13.99 -3.95 39.61
C GLU A 1000 12.80 -3.95 40.59
N LYS A 1001 11.60 -3.61 40.13
CA LYS A 1001 10.40 -3.61 40.99
C LYS A 1001 9.94 -4.99 41.38
N VAL A 1002 10.07 -5.98 40.50
CA VAL A 1002 9.69 -7.37 40.76
C VAL A 1002 10.70 -8.06 41.68
N LYS A 1003 12.01 -7.78 41.55
CA LYS A 1003 13.05 -8.33 42.46
C LYS A 1003 12.96 -7.80 43.89
N ASN A 1004 12.39 -6.61 44.08
CA ASN A 1004 12.24 -5.95 45.37
C ASN A 1004 10.91 -6.28 46.08
N LYS A 1005 10.09 -7.18 45.51
CA LYS A 1005 8.91 -7.80 46.13
C LYS A 1005 9.25 -9.19 46.63
#